data_AF-A0A9Q1H2D1-F1
#
_entry.id   AF-A0A9Q1H2D1-F1
#
_cell.length_a   1.000
_cell.length_b   1.000
_cell.length_c   1.000
_cell.angle_alpha   90.00
_cell.angle_beta   90.00
_cell.angle_gamma   90.00
#
_symmetry.space_group_name_H-M   'P 1'
#
loop_
_entity.id
_entity.type
_entity.pdbx_description
1 polymer ?
#
loop_
_entity_poly.entity_id
_entity_poly.type
_entity_poly.pdbx_seq_one_letter_code
_entity_poly.pdbx_strand_id
1 'polypeptide(L)'
;MATSSPLKDIDDKFCLCSICLEQLKEPKLLPCLHRYCKRCLNSLIKGTYDVIKCPECRQETQIPTNGVDGFKTDFYSKNLVEYVQIQQSLKSDEIRECYSCSKHVRVAAYCFKCNDFLCKDCHNFHVTNKTLKDHQKHTLSLEDIESKNITIEKLASMRHAPRCHIHLEEIAKLYCKDCVNLPICVACVHGEHKGHNLHEVKALAKLKRKQLTQKLKALEEINKNKNVIAPRQAKEKLILNVGIEKEKMIKMHHEKAQKIMIKIQDTEGRRQQVKQEKQNREKKVFDSLQREMEHEIQGVKQKFEEIIRVKKLELNDTFKARESSLEKELAKLREQRERFERDKKELLESIEKQLNKNVKVIETMSEHFDNIKKRFETLNVMASSILASDNDWSAVQCIPEMCAAASNLMKDLKKDFPELTALTDITVNYKQYSFSKTRVTKISENFDTKITINDPYQYVFGMTSSGDSNIVISGVTSDYRASFIIVIDMNGRMLKEKILNTGNDWPFRYCKFLSQHKVASVREPDEIGLYDVRDGSYIKKNISDVINSWSKNRSVTCVATDPVNNHILLGGFNSRDVYVFDDELNYLHILTLPEIIKWPCNITVSDGHLLVCDYDGQKCLVTTMDGLESQLVGEFMKPNLEGDKFRPISVCSDKNRFVYVLWKSFSQCYIVQYNHYGSQVLTTKMLDGNAYVVTVVGTSQGEKLVVATQNTQTAYLYDLMTED
;
A
#
# COMPACT_ATOMS: atom_id res chain seq x y z
N MET A 1 7.24 45.01 -19.14
CA MET A 1 6.41 46.01 -19.85
C MET A 1 5.02 45.40 -19.95
N ALA A 2 4.01 46.03 -19.33
CA ALA A 2 2.64 45.51 -19.36
C ALA A 2 2.03 45.83 -20.73
N THR A 3 1.69 44.79 -21.49
CA THR A 3 0.97 44.93 -22.76
C THR A 3 -0.51 45.13 -22.43
N SER A 4 -1.05 46.31 -22.74
CA SER A 4 -2.49 46.59 -22.71
C SER A 4 -3.21 45.63 -23.66
N SER A 5 -4.10 44.77 -23.15
CA SER A 5 -4.87 43.85 -24.00
C SER A 5 -6.01 44.61 -24.73
N PRO A 6 -6.09 44.55 -26.06
CA PRO A 6 -7.25 45.06 -26.81
C PRO A 6 -8.56 44.37 -26.38
N LEU A 7 -9.70 45.08 -26.47
CA LEU A 7 -11.03 44.49 -26.22
C LEU A 7 -11.34 43.28 -27.11
N LYS A 8 -10.63 43.11 -28.25
CA LYS A 8 -10.73 41.93 -29.13
C LYS A 8 -10.37 40.61 -28.44
N ASP A 9 -9.58 40.66 -27.36
CA ASP A 9 -9.10 39.47 -26.65
C ASP A 9 -10.02 39.05 -25.49
N ILE A 10 -11.09 39.82 -25.23
CA ILE A 10 -12.11 39.46 -24.24
C ILE A 10 -13.18 38.63 -24.95
N ASP A 11 -13.30 37.36 -24.58
CA ASP A 11 -14.36 36.46 -25.08
C ASP A 11 -15.73 37.13 -24.84
N ASP A 12 -16.61 37.15 -25.86
CA ASP A 12 -17.99 37.66 -25.75
C ASP A 12 -18.74 37.04 -24.54
N LYS A 13 -18.30 35.85 -24.11
CA LYS A 13 -18.75 35.15 -22.90
C LYS A 13 -18.51 35.91 -21.59
N PHE A 14 -17.55 36.83 -21.51
CA PHE A 14 -17.26 37.60 -20.28
C PHE A 14 -18.40 38.55 -19.89
N CYS A 15 -19.30 38.85 -20.83
CA CYS A 15 -20.49 39.68 -20.60
C CYS A 15 -21.78 38.87 -20.50
N LEU A 16 -21.72 37.53 -20.55
CA LEU A 16 -22.88 36.65 -20.47
C LEU A 16 -23.06 36.10 -19.05
N CYS A 17 -24.31 35.89 -18.65
CA CYS A 17 -24.63 35.18 -17.42
C CYS A 17 -24.64 33.68 -17.69
N SER A 18 -23.87 32.90 -16.93
CA SER A 18 -23.82 31.43 -17.07
C SER A 18 -25.10 30.70 -16.66
N ILE A 19 -26.08 31.38 -16.05
CA ILE A 19 -27.40 30.82 -15.71
C ILE A 19 -28.40 30.99 -16.86
N CYS A 20 -28.60 32.22 -17.33
CA CYS A 20 -29.59 32.50 -18.40
C CYS A 20 -28.98 32.52 -19.80
N LEU A 21 -27.65 32.47 -19.91
CA LEU A 21 -26.88 32.55 -21.15
C LEU A 21 -27.10 33.85 -21.97
N GLU A 22 -27.80 34.83 -21.39
CA GLU A 22 -27.98 36.18 -21.93
C GLU A 22 -26.93 37.16 -21.40
N GLN A 23 -26.86 38.35 -21.98
CA GLN A 23 -26.07 39.45 -21.42
C GLN A 23 -26.44 39.79 -19.99
N LEU A 24 -25.43 40.10 -19.18
CA LEU A 24 -25.56 40.43 -17.77
C LEU A 24 -26.45 41.67 -17.55
N LYS A 25 -27.63 41.45 -16.96
CA LYS A 25 -28.56 42.49 -16.51
C LYS A 25 -28.41 42.68 -14.99
N GLU A 26 -27.97 43.86 -14.57
CA GLU A 26 -27.61 44.15 -13.17
C GLU A 26 -26.65 43.10 -12.58
N PRO A 27 -25.40 43.00 -13.09
CA PRO A 27 -24.46 41.97 -12.69
C PRO A 27 -24.09 42.08 -11.21
N LYS A 28 -24.27 40.99 -10.48
CA LYS A 28 -23.85 40.80 -9.10
C LYS A 28 -22.63 39.89 -9.04
N LEU A 29 -21.64 40.25 -8.23
CA LEU A 29 -20.44 39.46 -7.97
C LEU A 29 -20.63 38.58 -6.74
N LEU A 30 -20.29 37.30 -6.89
CA LEU A 30 -19.97 36.46 -5.73
C LEU A 30 -18.51 36.70 -5.28
N PRO A 31 -18.14 36.37 -4.03
CA PRO A 31 -16.75 36.47 -3.54
C PRO A 31 -15.74 35.59 -4.30
N CYS A 32 -16.22 34.61 -5.08
CA CYS A 32 -15.42 33.84 -6.02
C CYS A 32 -15.13 34.57 -7.35
N LEU A 33 -15.67 35.78 -7.50
CA LEU A 33 -15.61 36.70 -8.65
C LEU A 33 -16.40 36.26 -9.90
N HIS A 34 -17.21 35.20 -9.82
CA HIS A 34 -18.19 34.88 -10.86
C HIS A 34 -19.38 35.84 -10.80
N ARG A 35 -19.97 36.10 -11.98
CA ARG A 35 -20.93 37.18 -12.21
C ARG A 35 -22.24 36.61 -12.72
N TYR A 36 -23.34 37.10 -12.17
CA TYR A 36 -24.69 36.64 -12.53
C TYR A 36 -25.66 37.81 -12.56
N CYS A 37 -26.73 37.72 -13.34
CA CYS A 37 -27.81 38.70 -13.29
C CYS A 37 -28.45 38.68 -11.89
N LYS A 38 -28.81 39.86 -11.35
CA LYS A 38 -29.55 39.97 -10.08
C LYS A 38 -30.75 39.03 -10.03
N ARG A 39 -31.53 38.96 -11.12
CA ARG A 39 -32.69 38.06 -11.24
C ARG A 39 -32.30 36.57 -11.16
N CYS A 40 -31.21 36.17 -11.81
CA CYS A 40 -30.77 34.78 -11.81
C CYS A 40 -30.25 34.34 -10.43
N LEU A 41 -29.53 35.21 -9.72
CA LEU A 41 -29.17 34.93 -8.32
C LEU A 41 -30.38 34.89 -7.41
N ASN A 42 -31.36 35.78 -7.60
CA ASN A 42 -32.60 35.77 -6.81
C ASN A 42 -33.34 34.44 -6.99
N SER A 43 -33.41 33.91 -8.21
CA SER A 43 -34.00 32.60 -8.47
C SER A 43 -33.20 31.46 -7.85
N LEU A 44 -31.86 31.56 -7.81
CA LEU A 44 -30.99 30.53 -7.23
C LEU A 44 -31.05 30.50 -5.69
N ILE A 45 -31.30 31.65 -5.05
CA ILE A 45 -31.42 31.79 -3.59
C ILE A 45 -32.83 31.42 -3.09
N LYS A 46 -33.86 31.50 -3.94
CA LYS A 46 -35.22 31.03 -3.60
C LYS A 46 -35.22 29.51 -3.40
N GLY A 47 -34.89 29.07 -2.19
CA GLY A 47 -34.80 27.67 -1.78
C GLY A 47 -33.65 27.32 -0.83
N THR A 48 -32.71 28.26 -0.58
CA THR A 48 -31.59 28.08 0.37
C THR A 48 -31.56 29.24 1.37
N TYR A 49 -31.35 28.95 2.66
CA TYR A 49 -31.52 29.96 3.71
C TYR A 49 -30.23 30.71 4.10
N ASP A 50 -29.06 30.05 4.07
CA ASP A 50 -27.82 30.66 4.60
C ASP A 50 -26.65 30.71 3.60
N VAL A 51 -26.56 29.74 2.67
CA VAL A 51 -25.38 29.56 1.82
C VAL A 51 -25.79 29.34 0.36
N ILE A 52 -25.05 29.94 -0.57
CA ILE A 52 -25.18 29.73 -2.00
C ILE A 52 -23.92 29.06 -2.57
N LYS A 53 -24.12 28.05 -3.43
CA LYS A 53 -23.04 27.44 -4.21
C LYS A 53 -22.96 28.13 -5.56
N CYS A 54 -21.78 28.65 -5.89
CA CYS A 54 -21.53 29.21 -7.22
C CYS A 54 -21.76 28.13 -8.31
N PRO A 55 -22.63 28.36 -9.32
CA PRO A 55 -22.86 27.41 -10.41
C PRO A 55 -21.60 27.03 -11.20
N GLU A 56 -20.63 27.92 -11.30
CA GLU A 56 -19.42 27.71 -12.11
C GLU A 56 -18.30 27.02 -11.32
N CYS A 57 -18.02 27.48 -10.10
CA CYS A 57 -16.88 26.98 -9.33
C CYS A 57 -17.25 26.15 -8.10
N ARG A 58 -18.55 25.99 -7.81
CA ARG A 58 -19.12 25.30 -6.64
C ARG A 58 -18.69 25.84 -5.28
N GLN A 59 -17.98 26.98 -5.24
CA GLN A 59 -17.58 27.63 -4.00
C GLN A 59 -18.81 28.07 -3.21
N GLU A 60 -18.87 27.66 -1.95
CA GLU A 60 -19.90 28.08 -1.00
C GLU A 60 -19.65 29.51 -0.54
N THR A 61 -20.72 30.30 -0.49
CA THR A 61 -20.69 31.71 -0.08
C THR A 61 -21.88 31.98 0.82
N GLN A 62 -21.64 32.67 1.94
CA GLN A 62 -22.70 33.14 2.84
C GLN A 62 -23.56 34.20 2.13
N ILE A 63 -24.88 34.05 2.23
CA ILE A 63 -25.82 35.01 1.66
C ILE A 63 -25.86 36.25 2.57
N PRO A 64 -25.65 37.47 2.03
CA PRO A 64 -25.75 38.69 2.83
C PRO A 64 -27.14 38.87 3.47
N THR A 65 -27.20 39.59 4.59
CA THR A 65 -28.45 39.88 5.31
C THR A 65 -29.51 40.58 4.44
N ASN A 66 -29.07 41.35 3.44
CA ASN A 66 -29.94 42.03 2.47
C ASN A 66 -30.21 41.17 1.21
N GLY A 67 -30.04 39.86 1.30
CA GLY A 67 -30.19 38.93 0.18
C GLY A 67 -29.25 39.24 -0.99
N VAL A 68 -29.73 39.08 -2.22
CA VAL A 68 -28.94 39.35 -3.44
C VAL A 68 -28.45 40.80 -3.52
N ASP A 69 -29.17 41.74 -2.91
CA ASP A 69 -28.80 43.14 -2.94
C ASP A 69 -27.58 43.47 -2.07
N GLY A 70 -27.24 42.60 -1.11
CA GLY A 70 -25.99 42.70 -0.36
C GLY A 70 -24.76 42.25 -1.16
N PHE A 71 -24.93 41.53 -2.28
CA PHE A 71 -23.81 41.29 -3.19
C PHE A 71 -23.50 42.55 -3.99
N LYS A 72 -22.20 42.84 -4.16
CA LYS A 72 -21.76 44.03 -4.87
C LYS A 72 -22.12 43.96 -6.35
N THR A 73 -22.62 45.07 -6.87
CA THR A 73 -22.82 45.26 -8.30
C THR A 73 -21.48 45.53 -8.97
N ASP A 74 -21.19 44.82 -10.04
CA ASP A 74 -19.94 45.02 -10.76
C ASP A 74 -20.05 46.18 -11.76
N PHE A 75 -19.61 47.36 -11.31
CA PHE A 75 -19.58 48.56 -12.14
C PHE A 75 -18.61 48.45 -13.33
N TYR A 76 -17.59 47.60 -13.26
CA TYR A 76 -16.66 47.32 -14.36
C TYR A 76 -17.31 46.49 -15.47
N SER A 77 -18.17 45.51 -15.14
CA SER A 77 -18.98 44.78 -16.14
C SER A 77 -20.05 45.63 -16.78
N LYS A 78 -20.67 46.53 -16.01
CA LYS A 78 -21.73 47.39 -16.54
C LYS A 78 -21.24 48.21 -17.75
N ASN A 79 -19.98 48.67 -17.70
CA ASN A 79 -19.35 49.44 -18.77
C ASN A 79 -19.03 48.58 -20.00
N LEU A 80 -18.57 47.35 -19.80
CA LEU A 80 -18.31 46.39 -20.88
C LEU A 80 -19.61 45.94 -21.55
N VAL A 81 -20.64 45.64 -20.76
CA VAL A 81 -21.98 45.24 -21.26
C VAL A 81 -22.61 46.36 -22.08
N GLU A 82 -22.56 47.62 -21.61
CA GLU A 82 -23.07 48.76 -22.35
C GLU A 82 -22.30 49.00 -23.65
N TYR A 83 -20.98 48.88 -23.64
CA TYR A 83 -20.18 48.99 -24.85
C TYR A 83 -20.53 47.88 -25.88
N VAL A 84 -20.67 46.64 -25.42
CA VAL A 84 -21.09 45.50 -26.27
C VAL A 84 -22.52 45.72 -26.81
N GLN A 85 -23.42 46.31 -26.03
CA GLN A 85 -24.77 46.70 -26.48
C GLN A 85 -24.74 47.78 -27.55
N ILE A 86 -23.90 48.82 -27.37
CA ILE A 86 -23.70 49.86 -28.38
C ILE A 86 -23.17 49.21 -29.67
N GLN A 87 -22.16 48.34 -29.58
CA GLN A 87 -21.64 47.60 -30.74
C GLN A 87 -22.68 46.72 -31.43
N GLN A 88 -23.47 45.96 -30.67
CA GLN A 88 -24.52 45.11 -31.24
C GLN A 88 -25.60 45.93 -31.94
N SER A 89 -25.96 47.08 -31.35
CA SER A 89 -26.91 47.99 -31.96
C SER A 89 -26.40 48.48 -33.32
N LEU A 90 -25.10 48.81 -33.42
CA LEU A 90 -24.47 49.32 -34.65
C LEU A 90 -24.32 48.28 -35.78
N LYS A 91 -24.56 46.99 -35.52
CA LYS A 91 -24.57 45.94 -36.57
C LYS A 91 -25.81 45.98 -37.48
N SER A 92 -26.83 46.74 -37.10
CA SER A 92 -28.01 47.02 -37.94
C SER A 92 -27.76 48.29 -38.76
N ASP A 93 -28.02 48.26 -40.07
CA ASP A 93 -27.80 49.39 -41.00
C ASP A 93 -28.85 50.52 -40.86
N GLU A 94 -29.43 50.68 -39.66
CA GLU A 94 -30.57 51.55 -39.40
C GLU A 94 -30.15 53.02 -39.19
N ILE A 95 -30.92 53.94 -39.78
CA ILE A 95 -30.82 55.38 -39.54
C ILE A 95 -31.26 55.68 -38.10
N ARG A 96 -30.43 56.40 -37.34
CA ARG A 96 -30.69 56.73 -35.92
C ARG A 96 -30.91 58.22 -35.73
N GLU A 97 -31.68 58.55 -34.70
CA GLU A 97 -31.85 59.95 -34.30
C GLU A 97 -30.58 60.45 -33.61
N CYS A 98 -30.09 61.61 -34.03
CA CYS A 98 -29.00 62.28 -33.34
C CYS A 98 -29.54 63.09 -32.15
N TYR A 99 -29.10 62.76 -30.95
CA TYR A 99 -29.53 63.41 -29.70
C TYR A 99 -29.53 64.94 -29.73
N SER A 100 -28.47 65.53 -30.29
CA SER A 100 -28.26 66.98 -30.23
C SER A 100 -29.02 67.79 -31.29
N CYS A 101 -29.57 67.16 -32.34
CA CYS A 101 -30.25 67.89 -33.41
C CYS A 101 -31.55 67.24 -33.89
N SER A 102 -31.95 66.11 -33.28
CA SER A 102 -33.16 65.33 -33.60
C SER A 102 -33.30 64.95 -35.08
N LYS A 103 -32.20 64.96 -35.84
CA LYS A 103 -32.20 64.50 -37.23
C LYS A 103 -31.99 62.99 -37.26
N HIS A 104 -32.80 62.28 -38.05
CA HIS A 104 -32.58 60.88 -38.40
C HIS A 104 -31.49 60.79 -39.46
N VAL A 105 -30.25 60.55 -39.03
CA VAL A 105 -29.06 60.52 -39.92
C VAL A 105 -28.13 59.39 -39.53
N ARG A 106 -27.21 59.02 -40.43
CA ARG A 106 -26.13 58.09 -40.09
C ARG A 106 -25.30 58.72 -38.96
N VAL A 107 -25.31 58.06 -37.81
CA VAL A 107 -24.54 58.48 -36.64
C VAL A 107 -23.05 58.34 -36.95
N ALA A 108 -22.21 59.07 -36.25
CA ALA A 108 -20.75 59.11 -36.44
C ALA A 108 -19.98 58.93 -35.12
N ALA A 109 -20.65 59.12 -33.98
CA ALA A 109 -20.07 58.95 -32.66
C ALA A 109 -21.14 58.60 -31.61
N TYR A 110 -20.69 58.12 -30.45
CA TYR A 110 -21.49 57.96 -29.25
C TYR A 110 -20.88 58.75 -28.09
N CYS A 111 -21.68 59.51 -27.35
CA CYS A 111 -21.22 60.26 -26.19
C CYS A 111 -21.76 59.63 -24.89
N PHE A 112 -20.87 59.11 -24.04
CA PHE A 112 -21.21 58.50 -22.75
C PHE A 112 -21.75 59.49 -21.72
N LYS A 113 -21.52 60.79 -21.94
CA LYS A 113 -22.04 61.87 -21.11
C LYS A 113 -23.47 62.26 -21.49
N CYS A 114 -23.78 62.25 -22.80
CA CYS A 114 -25.14 62.46 -23.30
C CYS A 114 -25.96 61.15 -23.28
N ASN A 115 -25.29 60.01 -23.13
CA ASN A 115 -25.84 58.66 -23.20
C ASN A 115 -26.58 58.38 -24.52
N ASP A 116 -26.03 58.89 -25.62
CA ASP A 116 -26.71 58.82 -26.92
C ASP A 116 -25.76 59.06 -28.12
N PHE A 117 -26.27 58.80 -29.32
CA PHE A 117 -25.57 58.91 -30.58
C PHE A 117 -25.56 60.34 -31.14
N LEU A 118 -24.46 60.65 -31.84
CA LEU A 118 -24.21 61.94 -32.47
C LEU A 118 -23.98 61.74 -33.97
N CYS A 119 -24.56 62.62 -34.80
CA CYS A 119 -24.18 62.73 -36.21
C CYS A 119 -22.79 63.34 -36.37
N LYS A 120 -22.25 63.32 -37.59
CA LYS A 120 -20.92 63.86 -37.91
C LYS A 120 -20.75 65.32 -37.45
N ASP A 121 -21.76 66.16 -37.69
CA ASP A 121 -21.71 67.58 -37.34
C ASP A 121 -21.79 67.79 -35.82
N CYS A 122 -22.67 67.07 -35.14
CA CYS A 122 -22.81 67.13 -33.68
C CYS A 122 -21.60 66.54 -32.95
N HIS A 123 -20.95 65.52 -33.52
CA HIS A 123 -19.68 65.00 -33.04
C HIS A 123 -18.57 66.05 -33.13
N ASN A 124 -18.40 66.66 -34.31
CA ASN A 124 -17.41 67.73 -34.50
C ASN A 124 -17.65 68.89 -33.54
N PHE A 125 -18.92 69.28 -33.32
CA PHE A 125 -19.26 70.30 -32.34
C PHE A 125 -18.91 69.88 -30.91
N HIS A 126 -19.18 68.64 -30.51
CA HIS A 126 -18.80 68.10 -29.20
C HIS A 126 -17.28 68.14 -28.99
N VAL A 127 -16.49 67.83 -30.03
CA VAL A 127 -15.02 67.73 -29.95
C VAL A 127 -14.31 69.09 -30.09
N THR A 128 -14.90 70.07 -30.77
CA THR A 128 -14.25 71.36 -31.03
C THR A 128 -14.70 72.49 -30.11
N ASN A 129 -15.91 72.39 -29.52
CA ASN A 129 -16.46 73.47 -28.71
C ASN A 129 -15.80 73.55 -27.32
N LYS A 130 -15.33 74.76 -26.97
CA LYS A 130 -14.67 75.05 -25.68
C LYS A 130 -15.59 74.84 -24.47
N THR A 131 -16.91 74.94 -24.62
CA THR A 131 -17.91 74.73 -23.56
C THR A 131 -18.18 73.24 -23.29
N LEU A 132 -17.92 72.37 -24.27
CA LEU A 132 -18.14 70.93 -24.20
C LEU A 132 -16.84 70.13 -23.99
N LYS A 133 -15.76 70.77 -23.51
CA LYS A 133 -14.46 70.13 -23.22
C LYS A 133 -14.57 68.86 -22.38
N ASP A 134 -15.53 68.83 -21.47
CA ASP A 134 -15.78 67.67 -20.61
C ASP A 134 -16.42 66.49 -21.39
N HIS A 135 -17.17 66.76 -22.47
CA HIS A 135 -17.74 65.72 -23.32
C HIS A 135 -16.70 65.10 -24.27
N GLN A 136 -15.64 65.83 -24.64
CA GLN A 136 -14.60 65.38 -25.57
C GLN A 136 -13.92 64.09 -25.10
N LYS A 137 -13.68 63.98 -23.79
CA LYS A 137 -13.03 62.81 -23.17
C LYS A 137 -13.98 61.61 -23.01
N HIS A 138 -15.26 61.81 -23.25
CA HIS A 138 -16.36 60.86 -23.06
C HIS A 138 -17.10 60.56 -24.37
N THR A 139 -16.50 60.86 -25.52
CA THR A 139 -17.09 60.65 -26.85
C THR A 139 -16.21 59.70 -27.66
N LEU A 140 -16.81 58.68 -28.26
CA LEU A 140 -16.15 57.71 -29.13
C LEU A 140 -16.69 57.82 -30.56
N SER A 141 -15.81 57.83 -31.55
CA SER A 141 -16.23 57.75 -32.95
C SER A 141 -16.72 56.35 -33.29
N LEU A 142 -17.53 56.21 -34.34
CA LEU A 142 -17.94 54.90 -34.84
C LEU A 142 -16.76 54.08 -35.35
N GLU A 143 -15.76 54.69 -35.97
CA GLU A 143 -14.56 54.01 -36.45
C GLU A 143 -13.80 53.35 -35.27
N ASP A 144 -13.75 54.02 -34.12
CA ASP A 144 -13.14 53.47 -32.90
C ASP A 144 -13.96 52.28 -32.36
N ILE A 145 -15.29 52.37 -32.40
CA ILE A 145 -16.21 51.33 -31.90
C ILE A 145 -16.21 50.09 -32.82
N GLU A 146 -16.19 50.28 -34.14
CA GLU A 146 -16.19 49.23 -35.17
C GLU A 146 -14.83 48.54 -35.29
N SER A 147 -13.72 49.29 -35.20
CA SER A 147 -12.36 48.74 -35.29
C SER A 147 -12.00 47.84 -34.11
N LYS A 148 -12.81 47.84 -33.02
CA LYS A 148 -12.59 47.11 -31.77
C LYS A 148 -11.19 47.34 -31.16
N ASN A 149 -10.51 48.42 -31.54
CA ASN A 149 -9.16 48.77 -31.08
C ASN A 149 -9.21 49.74 -29.89
N ILE A 150 -10.27 49.70 -29.11
CA ILE A 150 -10.36 50.45 -27.85
C ILE A 150 -9.85 49.54 -26.73
N THR A 151 -9.09 50.11 -25.80
CA THR A 151 -8.62 49.38 -24.62
C THR A 151 -9.63 49.53 -23.48
N ILE A 152 -9.65 48.58 -22.54
CA ILE A 152 -10.59 48.60 -21.41
C ILE A 152 -10.41 49.86 -20.55
N GLU A 153 -9.18 50.35 -20.45
CA GLU A 153 -8.83 51.56 -19.69
C GLU A 153 -9.48 52.81 -20.28
N LYS A 154 -9.56 52.86 -21.62
CA LYS A 154 -10.18 53.97 -22.35
C LYS A 154 -11.70 53.98 -22.16
N LEU A 155 -12.36 52.82 -22.04
CA LEU A 155 -13.79 52.74 -21.69
C LEU A 155 -14.06 53.12 -20.23
N ALA A 156 -13.25 52.65 -19.29
CA ALA A 156 -13.43 52.90 -17.86
C ALA A 156 -13.24 54.38 -17.46
N SER A 157 -12.50 55.14 -18.26
CA SER A 157 -12.28 56.59 -18.09
C SER A 157 -13.37 57.46 -18.72
N MET A 158 -14.33 56.88 -19.46
CA MET A 158 -15.37 57.62 -20.20
C MET A 158 -16.63 57.94 -19.38
N ARG A 159 -16.74 57.51 -18.13
CA ARG A 159 -17.89 57.81 -17.24
C ARG A 159 -17.51 58.74 -16.10
N HIS A 160 -18.49 59.52 -15.65
CA HIS A 160 -18.36 60.47 -14.53
C HIS A 160 -18.02 59.82 -13.20
N ALA A 161 -17.29 60.56 -12.36
CA ALA A 161 -17.23 60.30 -10.93
C ALA A 161 -18.66 60.30 -10.34
N PRO A 162 -18.98 59.39 -9.39
CA PRO A 162 -20.29 59.33 -8.77
C PRO A 162 -20.66 60.67 -8.13
N ARG A 163 -21.93 61.05 -8.25
CA ARG A 163 -22.47 62.22 -7.55
C ARG A 163 -22.85 61.86 -6.13
N CYS A 164 -22.92 62.85 -5.27
CA CYS A 164 -23.34 62.65 -3.90
C CYS A 164 -24.81 62.21 -3.85
N HIS A 165 -25.11 61.19 -3.03
CA HIS A 165 -26.47 60.68 -2.86
C HIS A 165 -27.44 61.69 -2.23
N ILE A 166 -26.91 62.63 -1.43
CA ILE A 166 -27.67 63.68 -0.74
C ILE A 166 -27.69 64.97 -1.58
N HIS A 167 -26.55 65.33 -2.17
CA HIS A 167 -26.37 66.53 -2.98
C HIS A 167 -26.20 66.13 -4.45
N LEU A 168 -27.31 65.89 -5.13
CA LEU A 168 -27.37 65.24 -6.45
C LEU A 168 -26.63 66.00 -7.57
N GLU A 169 -26.28 67.26 -7.38
CA GLU A 169 -25.51 68.07 -8.34
C GLU A 169 -24.00 68.07 -8.07
N GLU A 170 -23.59 67.69 -6.85
CA GLU A 170 -22.21 67.74 -6.40
C GLU A 170 -21.45 66.43 -6.67
N ILE A 171 -20.22 66.54 -7.17
CA ILE A 171 -19.36 65.39 -7.40
C ILE A 171 -18.86 64.85 -6.05
N ALA A 172 -19.00 63.53 -5.85
CA ALA A 172 -18.44 62.90 -4.68
C ALA A 172 -16.91 62.92 -4.74
N LYS A 173 -16.28 63.40 -3.67
CA LYS A 173 -14.82 63.43 -3.49
C LYS A 173 -14.36 62.60 -2.29
N LEU A 174 -15.29 62.26 -1.42
CA LEU A 174 -15.04 61.58 -0.16
C LEU A 174 -15.82 60.27 -0.11
N TYR A 175 -15.24 59.30 0.57
CA TYR A 175 -15.78 57.96 0.76
C TYR A 175 -16.09 57.78 2.25
N CYS A 176 -17.35 57.50 2.58
CA CYS A 176 -17.78 57.28 3.97
C CYS A 176 -17.81 55.78 4.28
N LYS A 177 -16.95 55.32 5.20
CA LYS A 177 -16.85 53.91 5.57
C LYS A 177 -18.07 53.43 6.37
N ASP A 178 -18.58 54.27 7.27
CA ASP A 178 -19.63 53.88 8.23
C ASP A 178 -21.03 53.75 7.59
N CYS A 179 -21.26 54.41 6.46
CA CYS A 179 -22.53 54.41 5.75
C CYS A 179 -22.53 53.46 4.55
N VAL A 180 -22.11 52.20 4.75
CA VAL A 180 -22.07 51.19 3.68
C VAL A 180 -21.26 51.68 2.46
N ASN A 181 -20.09 52.28 2.71
CA ASN A 181 -19.14 52.65 1.65
C ASN A 181 -19.69 53.66 0.62
N LEU A 182 -20.45 54.64 1.10
CA LEU A 182 -21.18 55.61 0.27
C LEU A 182 -20.28 56.74 -0.29
N PRO A 183 -20.41 57.10 -1.58
CA PRO A 183 -19.79 58.28 -2.17
C PRO A 183 -20.50 59.57 -1.73
N ILE A 184 -19.76 60.50 -1.13
CA ILE A 184 -20.30 61.78 -0.64
C ILE A 184 -19.48 62.99 -1.11
N CYS A 185 -20.12 64.15 -1.19
CA CYS A 185 -19.44 65.43 -1.45
C CYS A 185 -18.88 66.03 -0.15
N VAL A 186 -18.10 67.10 -0.28
CA VAL A 186 -17.50 67.80 0.88
C VAL A 186 -18.57 68.47 1.76
N ALA A 187 -19.72 68.85 1.21
CA ALA A 187 -20.81 69.43 1.99
C ALA A 187 -21.40 68.43 3.01
N CYS A 188 -21.44 67.14 2.68
CA CYS A 188 -21.92 66.08 3.59
C CYS A 188 -21.09 65.95 4.87
N VAL A 189 -19.82 66.36 4.86
CA VAL A 189 -18.92 66.32 6.03
C VAL A 189 -19.49 67.13 7.20
N HIS A 190 -20.20 68.22 6.89
CA HIS A 190 -20.74 69.14 7.89
C HIS A 190 -22.23 68.89 8.18
N GLY A 191 -22.87 67.97 7.45
CA GLY A 191 -24.27 67.57 7.61
C GLY A 191 -24.40 66.13 8.11
N GLU A 192 -25.12 65.29 7.36
CA GLU A 192 -25.45 63.90 7.71
C GLU A 192 -24.26 62.96 7.95
N HIS A 193 -23.05 63.34 7.54
CA HIS A 193 -21.83 62.53 7.77
C HIS A 193 -20.84 63.18 8.74
N LYS A 194 -21.31 64.12 9.57
CA LYS A 194 -20.50 64.74 10.61
C LYS A 194 -20.10 63.70 11.67
N GLY A 195 -18.78 63.50 11.80
CA GLY A 195 -18.21 62.53 12.76
C GLY A 195 -18.09 61.10 12.22
N HIS A 196 -18.50 60.83 10.98
CA HIS A 196 -18.25 59.54 10.32
C HIS A 196 -16.80 59.43 9.84
N ASN A 197 -16.36 58.19 9.58
CA ASN A 197 -15.04 57.89 9.06
C ASN A 197 -14.98 58.13 7.55
N LEU A 198 -14.45 59.30 7.19
CA LEU A 198 -14.37 59.81 5.83
C LEU A 198 -12.95 59.72 5.27
N HIS A 199 -12.84 59.23 4.04
CA HIS A 199 -11.56 59.11 3.35
C HIS A 199 -11.57 59.84 2.01
N GLU A 200 -10.46 60.52 1.69
CA GLU A 200 -10.25 61.04 0.35
C GLU A 200 -10.05 59.90 -0.65
N VAL A 201 -10.84 59.91 -1.72
CA VAL A 201 -10.90 58.83 -2.71
C VAL A 201 -9.55 58.65 -3.41
N LYS A 202 -8.83 59.72 -3.73
CA LYS A 202 -7.51 59.66 -4.39
C LYS A 202 -6.47 58.97 -3.52
N ALA A 203 -6.36 59.39 -2.26
CA ALA A 203 -5.43 58.82 -1.29
C ALA A 203 -5.75 57.33 -1.03
N LEU A 204 -7.05 57.02 -0.89
CA LEU A 204 -7.52 55.65 -0.69
C LEU A 204 -7.27 54.77 -1.91
N ALA A 205 -7.53 55.27 -3.13
CA ALA A 205 -7.26 54.55 -4.38
C ALA A 205 -5.77 54.23 -4.53
N LYS A 206 -4.86 55.18 -4.26
CA LYS A 206 -3.41 54.95 -4.27
C LYS A 206 -2.99 53.85 -3.27
N LEU A 207 -3.52 53.91 -2.05
CA LEU A 207 -3.26 52.89 -1.03
C LEU A 207 -3.77 51.51 -1.47
N LYS A 208 -5.00 51.44 -1.99
CA LYS A 208 -5.64 50.19 -2.44
C LYS A 208 -4.92 49.59 -3.63
N ARG A 209 -4.53 50.38 -4.64
CA ARG A 209 -3.72 49.92 -5.78
C ARG A 209 -2.40 49.30 -5.29
N LYS A 210 -1.70 49.96 -4.36
CA LYS A 210 -0.47 49.40 -3.75
C LYS A 210 -0.71 48.06 -3.05
N GLN A 211 -1.81 47.94 -2.28
CA GLN A 211 -2.20 46.68 -1.60
C GLN A 211 -2.47 45.55 -2.60
N LEU A 212 -3.18 45.83 -3.69
CA LEU A 212 -3.47 44.85 -4.74
C LEU A 212 -2.18 44.39 -5.44
N THR A 213 -1.32 45.32 -5.84
CA THR A 213 -0.04 44.98 -6.48
C THR A 213 0.83 44.09 -5.60
N GLN A 214 0.88 44.35 -4.29
CA GLN A 214 1.62 43.51 -3.34
C GLN A 214 1.02 42.09 -3.24
N LYS A 215 -0.32 41.99 -3.14
CA LYS A 215 -0.99 40.69 -3.10
C LYS A 215 -0.83 39.89 -4.40
N LEU A 216 -0.87 40.54 -5.57
CA LEU A 216 -0.66 39.86 -6.85
C LEU A 216 0.76 39.28 -6.96
N LYS A 217 1.78 40.05 -6.58
CA LYS A 217 3.17 39.55 -6.56
C LYS A 217 3.34 38.31 -5.68
N ALA A 218 2.80 38.35 -4.45
CA ALA A 218 2.83 37.20 -3.56
C ALA A 218 2.04 36.00 -4.11
N LEU A 219 0.95 36.24 -4.86
CA LEU A 219 0.14 35.18 -5.48
C LEU A 219 0.89 34.54 -6.67
N GLU A 220 1.56 35.37 -7.49
CA GLU A 220 2.40 34.91 -8.60
C GLU A 220 3.57 34.05 -8.13
N GLU A 221 4.22 34.42 -7.02
CA GLU A 221 5.30 33.63 -6.40
C GLU A 221 4.79 32.26 -5.94
N ILE A 222 3.62 32.20 -5.29
CA ILE A 222 3.01 30.93 -4.87
C ILE A 222 2.61 30.08 -6.10
N ASN A 223 2.06 30.70 -7.14
CA ASN A 223 1.64 30.00 -8.35
C ASN A 223 2.82 29.45 -9.16
N LYS A 224 3.96 30.17 -9.22
CA LYS A 224 5.20 29.66 -9.84
C LYS A 224 5.76 28.44 -9.12
N ASN A 225 5.62 28.40 -7.79
CA ASN A 225 6.13 27.31 -6.97
C ASN A 225 5.20 26.08 -6.93
N LYS A 226 3.90 26.22 -7.27
CA LYS A 226 2.95 25.11 -7.35
C LYS A 226 2.82 24.59 -8.79
N ASN A 227 3.48 23.46 -9.07
CA ASN A 227 3.30 22.71 -10.30
C ASN A 227 1.87 22.16 -10.42
N VAL A 228 1.01 22.82 -11.21
CA VAL A 228 -0.28 22.29 -11.70
C VAL A 228 -0.11 20.97 -12.49
N ILE A 229 1.13 20.60 -12.79
CA ILE A 229 1.56 19.37 -13.48
C ILE A 229 1.42 18.11 -12.58
N ALA A 230 1.33 18.26 -11.26
CA ALA A 230 1.35 17.13 -10.32
C ALA A 230 0.22 16.08 -10.51
N PRO A 231 -1.06 16.43 -10.76
CA PRO A 231 -2.14 15.44 -10.92
C PRO A 231 -2.08 14.70 -12.26
N ARG A 232 -1.66 15.36 -13.36
CA ARG A 232 -1.50 14.71 -14.67
C ARG A 232 -0.35 13.71 -14.66
N GLN A 233 0.80 14.10 -14.10
CA GLN A 233 1.92 13.20 -13.89
C GLN A 233 1.57 12.05 -12.94
N ALA A 234 0.78 12.30 -11.89
CA ALA A 234 0.29 11.24 -11.01
C ALA A 234 -0.61 10.23 -11.73
N LYS A 235 -1.48 10.67 -12.66
CA LYS A 235 -2.31 9.77 -13.48
C LYS A 235 -1.45 8.90 -14.41
N GLU A 236 -0.49 9.50 -15.10
CA GLU A 236 0.45 8.76 -15.98
C GLU A 236 1.31 7.77 -15.19
N LYS A 237 1.82 8.20 -14.03
CA LYS A 237 2.61 7.35 -13.13
C LYS A 237 1.79 6.20 -12.53
N LEU A 238 0.52 6.44 -12.18
CA LEU A 238 -0.41 5.41 -11.72
C LEU A 238 -0.69 4.37 -12.81
N ILE A 239 -0.97 4.82 -14.04
CA ILE A 239 -1.22 3.92 -15.18
C ILE A 239 0.04 3.10 -15.49
N LEU A 240 1.21 3.72 -15.47
CA LEU A 240 2.50 3.05 -15.69
C LEU A 240 2.78 2.02 -14.58
N ASN A 241 2.60 2.38 -13.31
CA ASN A 241 2.79 1.49 -12.17
C ASN A 241 1.82 0.30 -12.23
N VAL A 242 0.55 0.51 -12.58
CA VAL A 242 -0.42 -0.58 -12.82
C VAL A 242 0.03 -1.47 -13.97
N GLY A 243 0.50 -0.88 -15.08
CA GLY A 243 1.01 -1.62 -16.22
C GLY A 243 2.16 -2.53 -15.82
N ILE A 244 3.15 -1.99 -15.10
CA ILE A 244 4.31 -2.72 -14.60
C ILE A 244 3.89 -3.87 -13.67
N GLU A 245 2.98 -3.63 -12.72
CA GLU A 245 2.53 -4.68 -11.78
C GLU A 245 1.67 -5.75 -12.48
N LYS A 246 0.79 -5.37 -13.42
CA LYS A 246 0.05 -6.33 -14.26
C LYS A 246 1.00 -7.18 -15.10
N GLU A 247 2.02 -6.59 -15.71
CA GLU A 247 2.96 -7.32 -16.56
C GLU A 247 3.87 -8.26 -15.76
N LYS A 248 4.34 -7.84 -14.58
CA LYS A 248 5.04 -8.73 -13.62
C LYS A 248 4.16 -9.91 -13.21
N MET A 249 2.89 -9.64 -12.90
CA MET A 249 1.93 -10.67 -12.52
C MET A 249 1.67 -11.65 -13.68
N ILE A 250 1.45 -11.15 -14.90
CA ILE A 250 1.23 -11.98 -16.10
C ILE A 250 2.46 -12.84 -16.40
N LYS A 251 3.68 -12.28 -16.36
CA LYS A 251 4.93 -13.04 -16.54
C LYS A 251 5.09 -14.12 -15.48
N MET A 252 4.88 -13.78 -14.21
CA MET A 252 4.93 -14.74 -13.10
C MET A 252 3.89 -15.87 -13.28
N HIS A 253 2.66 -15.55 -13.68
CA HIS A 253 1.63 -16.56 -13.93
C HIS A 253 1.91 -17.40 -15.18
N HIS A 254 2.48 -16.81 -16.24
CA HIS A 254 2.83 -17.51 -17.47
C HIS A 254 3.97 -18.51 -17.24
N GLU A 255 5.02 -18.11 -16.54
CA GLU A 255 6.13 -19.00 -16.14
C GLU A 255 5.66 -20.14 -15.24
N LYS A 256 4.75 -19.85 -14.29
CA LYS A 256 4.13 -20.87 -13.42
C LYS A 256 3.28 -21.85 -14.23
N ALA A 257 2.46 -21.37 -15.16
CA ALA A 257 1.61 -22.19 -16.02
C ALA A 257 2.46 -23.09 -16.94
N GLN A 258 3.55 -22.58 -17.50
CA GLN A 258 4.50 -23.36 -18.29
C GLN A 258 5.19 -24.46 -17.47
N LYS A 259 5.64 -24.15 -16.24
CA LYS A 259 6.25 -25.16 -15.34
C LYS A 259 5.25 -26.27 -14.96
N ILE A 260 3.99 -25.92 -14.73
CA ILE A 260 2.92 -26.90 -14.48
C ILE A 260 2.68 -27.75 -15.73
N MET A 261 2.68 -27.14 -16.92
CA MET A 261 2.48 -27.85 -18.19
C MET A 261 3.60 -28.86 -18.47
N ILE A 262 4.86 -28.49 -18.20
CA ILE A 262 6.01 -29.39 -18.32
C ILE A 262 5.89 -30.56 -17.33
N LYS A 263 5.49 -30.31 -16.07
CA LYS A 263 5.26 -31.38 -15.08
C LYS A 263 4.11 -32.29 -15.48
N ILE A 264 3.04 -31.78 -16.08
CA ILE A 264 1.92 -32.59 -16.60
C ILE A 264 2.43 -33.50 -17.71
N GLN A 265 3.20 -32.96 -18.67
CA GLN A 265 3.77 -33.74 -19.77
C GLN A 265 4.74 -34.82 -19.29
N ASP A 266 5.63 -34.51 -18.33
CA ASP A 266 6.56 -35.48 -17.74
C ASP A 266 5.81 -36.58 -16.96
N THR A 267 4.75 -36.20 -16.21
CA THR A 267 3.93 -37.17 -15.48
C THR A 267 3.12 -38.08 -16.42
N GLU A 268 2.59 -37.54 -17.52
CA GLU A 268 1.92 -38.32 -18.56
C GLU A 268 2.89 -39.26 -19.29
N GLY A 269 4.11 -38.79 -19.58
CA GLY A 269 5.19 -39.60 -20.15
C GLY A 269 5.59 -40.76 -19.23
N ARG A 270 5.82 -40.49 -17.94
CA ARG A 270 6.10 -41.54 -16.94
C ARG A 270 4.94 -42.52 -16.79
N ARG A 271 3.67 -42.05 -16.85
CA ARG A 271 2.49 -42.93 -16.84
C ARG A 271 2.48 -43.88 -18.03
N GLN A 272 2.79 -43.39 -19.24
CA GLN A 272 2.91 -44.24 -20.42
C GLN A 272 4.10 -45.21 -20.31
N GLN A 273 5.24 -44.76 -19.80
CA GLN A 273 6.43 -45.59 -19.60
C GLN A 273 6.17 -46.74 -18.61
N VAL A 274 5.50 -46.47 -17.49
CA VAL A 274 5.07 -47.49 -16.52
C VAL A 274 4.11 -48.49 -17.17
N LYS A 275 3.20 -48.02 -18.04
CA LYS A 275 2.28 -48.88 -18.79
C LYS A 275 3.03 -49.81 -19.77
N GLN A 276 4.10 -49.30 -20.41
CA GLN A 276 4.97 -50.05 -21.30
C GLN A 276 5.85 -51.06 -20.54
N GLU A 277 6.42 -50.65 -19.41
CA GLU A 277 7.23 -51.50 -18.53
C GLU A 277 6.41 -52.65 -17.92
N LYS A 278 5.15 -52.39 -17.57
CA LYS A 278 4.19 -53.43 -17.16
C LYS A 278 4.05 -54.49 -18.25
N GLN A 279 3.78 -54.10 -19.49
CA GLN A 279 3.65 -55.03 -20.62
C GLN A 279 4.95 -55.81 -20.88
N ASN A 280 6.11 -55.16 -20.79
CA ASN A 280 7.40 -55.81 -21.01
C ASN A 280 7.80 -56.78 -19.88
N ARG A 281 7.48 -56.44 -18.62
CA ARG A 281 7.73 -57.33 -17.47
C ARG A 281 6.76 -58.51 -17.47
N GLU A 282 5.49 -58.31 -17.81
CA GLU A 282 4.53 -59.41 -18.02
C GLU A 282 5.06 -60.40 -19.05
N LYS A 283 5.62 -59.92 -20.16
CA LYS A 283 6.22 -60.76 -21.20
C LYS A 283 7.49 -61.48 -20.74
N LYS A 284 8.40 -60.81 -20.04
CA LYS A 284 9.63 -61.42 -19.50
C LYS A 284 9.36 -62.48 -18.42
N VAL A 285 8.38 -62.23 -17.55
CA VAL A 285 7.95 -63.18 -16.52
C VAL A 285 7.32 -64.40 -17.20
N PHE A 286 6.47 -64.19 -18.20
CA PHE A 286 5.91 -65.28 -19.01
C PHE A 286 7.01 -66.12 -19.69
N ASP A 287 8.01 -65.48 -20.31
CA ASP A 287 9.11 -66.16 -21.00
C ASP A 287 10.12 -66.85 -20.05
N SER A 288 10.32 -66.36 -18.81
CA SER A 288 11.19 -67.03 -17.83
C SER A 288 10.50 -68.24 -17.21
N LEU A 289 9.22 -68.12 -16.89
CA LEU A 289 8.40 -69.22 -16.38
C LEU A 289 8.17 -70.31 -17.44
N GLN A 290 8.08 -69.96 -18.73
CA GLN A 290 8.02 -70.93 -19.84
C GLN A 290 9.32 -71.74 -20.00
N ARG A 291 10.48 -71.13 -19.70
CA ARG A 291 11.79 -71.81 -19.72
C ARG A 291 12.05 -72.64 -18.47
N GLU A 292 11.59 -72.20 -17.31
CA GLU A 292 11.57 -73.02 -16.08
C GLU A 292 10.58 -74.19 -16.21
N MET A 293 9.46 -73.98 -16.91
CA MET A 293 8.46 -75.00 -17.24
C MET A 293 9.07 -76.14 -18.06
N GLU A 294 9.88 -75.86 -19.09
CA GLU A 294 10.57 -76.93 -19.86
C GLU A 294 11.55 -77.75 -19.01
N HIS A 295 12.02 -77.21 -17.88
CA HIS A 295 13.02 -77.83 -17.02
C HIS A 295 12.43 -78.61 -15.83
N GLU A 296 11.16 -78.35 -15.44
CA GLU A 296 10.49 -79.02 -14.30
C GLU A 296 9.26 -79.88 -14.68
N ILE A 297 8.95 -80.05 -15.99
CA ILE A 297 7.91 -80.98 -16.46
C ILE A 297 8.36 -82.45 -16.24
N GLN A 298 8.20 -82.94 -15.01
CA GLN A 298 7.94 -84.35 -14.72
C GLN A 298 7.39 -84.50 -13.28
N GLY A 299 6.34 -83.74 -12.88
CA GLY A 299 5.69 -84.06 -11.61
C GLY A 299 4.58 -83.17 -11.06
N VAL A 300 4.56 -81.86 -11.31
CA VAL A 300 3.76 -80.96 -10.46
C VAL A 300 2.72 -80.13 -11.24
N LYS A 301 1.70 -80.81 -11.79
CA LYS A 301 0.66 -80.18 -12.62
C LYS A 301 -0.50 -79.49 -11.88
N GLN A 302 -0.57 -79.51 -10.55
CA GLN A 302 -1.73 -78.93 -9.81
C GLN A 302 -1.39 -77.86 -8.78
N LYS A 303 -0.14 -77.74 -8.30
CA LYS A 303 0.25 -76.67 -7.35
C LYS A 303 0.63 -75.34 -8.03
N PHE A 304 0.79 -75.34 -9.35
CA PHE A 304 1.32 -74.22 -10.13
C PHE A 304 0.27 -73.19 -10.57
N GLU A 305 -0.97 -73.59 -10.85
CA GLU A 305 -2.04 -72.66 -11.23
C GLU A 305 -2.38 -71.67 -10.10
N GLU A 306 -2.28 -72.13 -8.85
CA GLU A 306 -2.48 -71.32 -7.65
C GLU A 306 -1.40 -70.23 -7.51
N ILE A 307 -0.11 -70.56 -7.76
CA ILE A 307 1.03 -69.63 -7.63
C ILE A 307 0.99 -68.54 -8.70
N ILE A 308 0.62 -68.90 -9.94
CA ILE A 308 0.41 -67.93 -11.04
C ILE A 308 -0.70 -66.96 -10.69
N ARG A 309 -1.80 -67.45 -10.10
CA ARG A 309 -2.96 -66.62 -9.72
C ARG A 309 -2.61 -65.64 -8.58
N VAL A 310 -1.87 -66.09 -7.57
CA VAL A 310 -1.46 -65.27 -6.41
C VAL A 310 -0.48 -64.16 -6.82
N LYS A 311 0.59 -64.46 -7.57
CA LYS A 311 1.55 -63.43 -8.03
C LYS A 311 0.94 -62.40 -8.99
N LYS A 312 -0.07 -62.79 -9.78
CA LYS A 312 -0.79 -61.88 -10.70
C LYS A 312 -1.74 -60.94 -9.95
N LEU A 313 -2.30 -61.38 -8.81
CA LEU A 313 -3.12 -60.55 -7.90
C LEU A 313 -2.26 -59.53 -7.14
N GLU A 314 -1.13 -59.95 -6.57
CA GLU A 314 -0.21 -59.07 -5.83
C GLU A 314 0.39 -57.95 -6.72
N LEU A 315 0.67 -58.23 -7.99
CA LEU A 315 1.14 -57.24 -8.95
C LEU A 315 0.01 -56.28 -9.40
N ASN A 316 -1.22 -56.77 -9.57
CA ASN A 316 -2.35 -55.92 -9.99
C ASN A 316 -2.80 -54.97 -8.88
N ASP A 317 -2.75 -55.40 -7.61
CA ASP A 317 -3.16 -54.57 -6.48
C ASP A 317 -2.14 -53.46 -6.19
N THR A 318 -0.84 -53.73 -6.34
CA THR A 318 0.22 -52.72 -6.22
C THR A 318 0.19 -51.68 -7.35
N PHE A 319 -0.03 -52.09 -8.60
CA PHE A 319 -0.18 -51.14 -9.72
C PHE A 319 -1.50 -50.37 -9.69
N LYS A 320 -2.63 -50.98 -9.30
CA LYS A 320 -3.91 -50.28 -9.13
C LYS A 320 -3.87 -49.28 -7.97
N ALA A 321 -3.23 -49.61 -6.87
CA ALA A 321 -3.03 -48.68 -5.76
C ALA A 321 -2.18 -47.47 -6.20
N ARG A 322 -1.15 -47.69 -7.02
CA ARG A 322 -0.28 -46.63 -7.55
C ARG A 322 -0.98 -45.78 -8.62
N GLU A 323 -1.76 -46.38 -9.51
CA GLU A 323 -2.59 -45.65 -10.49
C GLU A 323 -3.69 -44.82 -9.82
N SER A 324 -4.38 -45.39 -8.81
CA SER A 324 -5.37 -44.65 -8.00
C SER A 324 -4.74 -43.53 -7.17
N SER A 325 -3.52 -43.73 -6.64
CA SER A 325 -2.76 -42.68 -5.96
C SER A 325 -2.42 -41.53 -6.91
N LEU A 326 -1.94 -41.85 -8.12
CA LEU A 326 -1.62 -40.87 -9.15
C LEU A 326 -2.87 -40.12 -9.65
N GLU A 327 -4.02 -40.79 -9.80
CA GLU A 327 -5.28 -40.13 -10.16
C GLU A 327 -5.77 -39.16 -9.08
N LYS A 328 -5.65 -39.52 -7.80
CA LYS A 328 -5.97 -38.62 -6.67
C LYS A 328 -5.03 -37.42 -6.62
N GLU A 329 -3.75 -37.62 -6.91
CA GLU A 329 -2.76 -36.54 -6.98
C GLU A 329 -3.04 -35.59 -8.17
N LEU A 330 -3.41 -36.15 -9.32
CA LEU A 330 -3.76 -35.40 -10.52
C LEU A 330 -5.07 -34.62 -10.35
N ALA A 331 -6.05 -35.17 -9.61
CA ALA A 331 -7.26 -34.46 -9.20
C ALA A 331 -6.96 -33.29 -8.26
N LYS A 332 -6.08 -33.48 -7.27
CA LYS A 332 -5.64 -32.40 -6.37
C LYS A 332 -4.92 -31.28 -7.11
N LEU A 333 -4.05 -31.61 -8.06
CA LEU A 333 -3.34 -30.63 -8.88
C LEU A 333 -4.28 -29.83 -9.79
N ARG A 334 -5.30 -30.49 -10.36
CA ARG A 334 -6.36 -29.80 -11.14
C ARG A 334 -7.19 -28.86 -10.28
N GLU A 335 -7.57 -29.29 -9.09
CA GLU A 335 -8.32 -28.48 -8.14
C GLU A 335 -7.50 -27.28 -7.63
N GLN A 336 -6.21 -27.47 -7.37
CA GLN A 336 -5.28 -26.38 -7.05
C GLN A 336 -5.18 -25.39 -8.21
N ARG A 337 -5.05 -25.86 -9.47
CA ARG A 337 -5.00 -24.99 -10.65
C ARG A 337 -6.27 -24.12 -10.78
N GLU A 338 -7.45 -24.72 -10.58
CA GLU A 338 -8.72 -24.00 -10.62
C GLU A 338 -8.86 -23.00 -9.45
N ARG A 339 -8.31 -23.33 -8.28
CA ARG A 339 -8.22 -22.40 -7.15
C ARG A 339 -7.32 -21.21 -7.47
N PHE A 340 -6.15 -21.46 -8.06
CA PHE A 340 -5.22 -20.41 -8.50
C PHE A 340 -5.78 -19.49 -9.58
N GLU A 341 -6.51 -20.02 -10.57
CA GLU A 341 -7.14 -19.17 -11.59
C GLU A 341 -8.28 -18.33 -11.00
N ARG A 342 -9.01 -18.83 -10.01
CA ARG A 342 -10.00 -18.03 -9.24
C ARG A 342 -9.33 -16.92 -8.45
N ASP A 343 -8.29 -17.24 -7.67
CA ASP A 343 -7.56 -16.26 -6.86
C ASP A 343 -6.92 -15.16 -7.73
N LYS A 344 -6.38 -15.52 -8.90
CA LYS A 344 -5.85 -14.57 -9.90
C LYS A 344 -6.94 -13.64 -10.41
N LYS A 345 -8.13 -14.17 -10.73
CA LYS A 345 -9.25 -13.36 -11.20
C LYS A 345 -9.71 -12.37 -10.13
N GLU A 346 -9.85 -12.82 -8.88
CA GLU A 346 -10.23 -11.97 -7.76
C GLU A 346 -9.20 -10.87 -7.47
N LEU A 347 -7.90 -11.17 -7.58
CA LEU A 347 -6.84 -10.17 -7.41
C LEU A 347 -6.87 -9.11 -8.53
N LEU A 348 -7.06 -9.52 -9.78
CA LEU A 348 -7.15 -8.60 -10.92
C LEU A 348 -8.36 -7.68 -10.78
N GLU A 349 -9.51 -8.21 -10.38
CA GLU A 349 -10.73 -7.44 -10.10
C GLU A 349 -10.51 -6.45 -8.94
N SER A 350 -9.78 -6.85 -7.89
CA SER A 350 -9.44 -5.96 -6.77
C SER A 350 -8.53 -4.81 -7.20
N ILE A 351 -7.50 -5.08 -8.02
CA ILE A 351 -6.58 -4.06 -8.56
C ILE A 351 -7.35 -3.08 -9.47
N GLU A 352 -8.24 -3.60 -10.31
CA GLU A 352 -9.06 -2.76 -11.21
C GLU A 352 -10.03 -1.87 -10.43
N LYS A 353 -10.62 -2.39 -9.35
CA LYS A 353 -11.48 -1.61 -8.45
C LYS A 353 -10.71 -0.49 -7.74
N GLN A 354 -9.48 -0.75 -7.30
CA GLN A 354 -8.61 0.24 -6.66
C GLN A 354 -8.13 1.29 -7.66
N LEU A 355 -7.77 0.89 -8.88
CA LEU A 355 -7.43 1.81 -9.97
C LEU A 355 -8.59 2.76 -10.27
N ASN A 356 -9.80 2.24 -10.49
CA ASN A 356 -10.97 3.04 -10.80
C ASN A 356 -11.30 4.04 -9.68
N LYS A 357 -11.13 3.63 -8.42
CA LYS A 357 -11.29 4.51 -7.26
C LYS A 357 -10.25 5.63 -7.25
N ASN A 358 -8.97 5.31 -7.45
CA ASN A 358 -7.88 6.29 -7.42
C ASN A 358 -7.96 7.26 -8.61
N VAL A 359 -8.29 6.77 -9.81
CA VAL A 359 -8.51 7.62 -11.01
C VAL A 359 -9.62 8.63 -10.77
N LYS A 360 -10.74 8.19 -10.20
CA LYS A 360 -11.86 9.10 -9.89
C LYS A 360 -11.46 10.22 -8.92
N VAL A 361 -10.66 9.90 -7.90
CA VAL A 361 -10.13 10.91 -6.97
C VAL A 361 -9.21 11.88 -7.70
N ILE A 362 -8.26 11.39 -8.51
CA ILE A 362 -7.34 12.23 -9.29
C ILE A 362 -8.10 13.14 -10.27
N GLU A 363 -9.17 12.66 -10.90
CA GLU A 363 -10.01 13.46 -11.80
C GLU A 363 -10.71 14.60 -11.06
N THR A 364 -11.31 14.32 -9.90
CA THR A 364 -11.92 15.39 -9.07
C THR A 364 -10.90 16.42 -8.58
N MET A 365 -9.66 16.00 -8.31
CA MET A 365 -8.57 16.92 -7.97
C MET A 365 -8.14 17.75 -9.18
N SER A 366 -8.05 17.15 -10.36
CA SER A 366 -7.72 17.87 -11.61
C SER A 366 -8.75 18.95 -11.91
N GLU A 367 -10.05 18.64 -11.79
CA GLU A 367 -11.12 19.63 -11.95
C GLU A 367 -10.99 20.79 -10.95
N HIS A 368 -10.61 20.48 -9.70
CA HIS A 368 -10.35 21.50 -8.68
C HIS A 368 -9.17 22.41 -9.04
N PHE A 369 -8.07 21.86 -9.55
CA PHE A 369 -6.91 22.64 -10.00
C PHE A 369 -7.22 23.50 -11.23
N ASP A 370 -7.96 22.97 -12.20
CA ASP A 370 -8.40 23.73 -13.38
C ASP A 370 -9.30 24.91 -12.98
N ASN A 371 -10.16 24.73 -11.98
CA ASN A 371 -10.98 25.80 -11.42
C ASN A 371 -10.15 26.87 -10.69
N ILE A 372 -9.14 26.47 -9.90
CA ILE A 372 -8.19 27.42 -9.29
C ILE A 372 -7.46 28.23 -10.37
N LYS A 373 -6.99 27.57 -11.44
CA LYS A 373 -6.30 28.22 -12.56
C LYS A 373 -7.20 29.27 -13.25
N LYS A 374 -8.44 28.90 -13.58
CA LYS A 374 -9.42 29.84 -14.18
C LYS A 374 -9.69 31.05 -13.28
N ARG A 375 -9.83 30.83 -11.97
CA ARG A 375 -10.02 31.93 -10.99
C ARG A 375 -8.80 32.85 -10.91
N PHE A 376 -7.58 32.31 -10.98
CA PHE A 376 -6.34 33.07 -11.03
C PHE A 376 -6.24 33.93 -12.30
N GLU A 377 -6.52 33.36 -13.47
CA GLU A 377 -6.52 34.07 -14.75
C GLU A 377 -7.56 35.21 -14.74
N THR A 378 -8.77 34.93 -14.29
CA THR A 378 -9.85 35.91 -14.18
C THR A 378 -9.46 37.07 -13.26
N LEU A 379 -8.90 36.78 -12.09
CA LEU A 379 -8.42 37.78 -11.14
C LEU A 379 -7.33 38.67 -11.77
N ASN A 380 -6.36 38.09 -12.48
CA ASN A 380 -5.27 38.84 -13.11
C ASN A 380 -5.74 39.76 -14.22
N VAL A 381 -6.68 39.32 -15.05
CA VAL A 381 -7.27 40.15 -16.10
C VAL A 381 -7.99 41.36 -15.48
N MET A 382 -8.85 41.13 -14.49
CA MET A 382 -9.55 42.22 -13.82
C MET A 382 -8.58 43.16 -13.09
N ALA A 383 -7.57 42.61 -12.42
CA ALA A 383 -6.63 43.38 -11.62
C ALA A 383 -5.75 44.26 -12.49
N SER A 384 -5.27 43.73 -13.61
CA SER A 384 -4.48 44.48 -14.58
C SER A 384 -5.27 45.67 -15.12
N SER A 385 -6.55 45.47 -15.46
CA SER A 385 -7.38 46.55 -15.97
C SER A 385 -7.69 47.64 -14.94
N ILE A 386 -8.00 47.26 -13.68
CA ILE A 386 -8.26 48.23 -12.61
C ILE A 386 -6.99 48.99 -12.20
N LEU A 387 -5.83 48.32 -12.22
CA LEU A 387 -4.54 48.98 -11.95
C LEU A 387 -4.11 49.92 -13.07
N ALA A 388 -4.46 49.61 -14.33
CA ALA A 388 -4.18 50.46 -15.49
C ALA A 388 -5.20 51.61 -15.67
N SER A 389 -6.35 51.55 -15.00
CA SER A 389 -7.36 52.62 -15.03
C SER A 389 -7.02 53.77 -14.07
N ASP A 390 -7.08 55.00 -14.59
CA ASP A 390 -6.99 56.25 -13.81
C ASP A 390 -8.26 56.54 -12.97
N ASN A 391 -9.27 55.66 -13.00
CA ASN A 391 -10.51 55.86 -12.26
C ASN A 391 -10.38 55.45 -10.78
N ASP A 392 -10.16 56.44 -9.91
CA ASP A 392 -9.98 56.23 -8.47
C ASP A 392 -11.20 55.62 -7.77
N TRP A 393 -12.42 55.87 -8.27
CA TRP A 393 -13.65 55.30 -7.71
C TRP A 393 -13.77 53.82 -7.97
N SER A 394 -13.47 53.38 -9.20
CA SER A 394 -13.40 51.96 -9.55
C SER A 394 -12.36 51.23 -8.71
N ALA A 395 -11.21 51.86 -8.46
CA ALA A 395 -10.17 51.32 -7.59
C ALA A 395 -10.67 51.16 -6.13
N VAL A 396 -11.31 52.17 -5.54
CA VAL A 396 -11.81 52.08 -4.16
C VAL A 396 -12.90 51.01 -3.99
N GLN A 397 -13.80 50.86 -4.97
CA GLN A 397 -14.92 49.93 -4.87
C GLN A 397 -14.56 48.47 -5.17
N CYS A 398 -13.71 48.23 -6.17
CA CYS A 398 -13.44 46.89 -6.70
C CYS A 398 -12.23 46.22 -6.02
N ILE A 399 -11.16 46.96 -5.73
CA ILE A 399 -9.91 46.40 -5.19
C ILE A 399 -10.09 45.63 -3.87
N PRO A 400 -10.94 46.04 -2.91
CA PRO A 400 -11.15 45.27 -1.70
C PRO A 400 -11.63 43.83 -1.95
N GLU A 401 -12.53 43.64 -2.92
CA GLU A 401 -13.03 42.30 -3.30
C GLU A 401 -11.95 41.46 -3.97
N MET A 402 -11.17 42.08 -4.84
CA MET A 402 -10.05 41.42 -5.53
C MET A 402 -8.98 40.99 -4.53
N CYS A 403 -8.70 41.83 -3.53
CA CYS A 403 -7.82 41.51 -2.43
C CYS A 403 -8.35 40.34 -1.59
N ALA A 404 -9.67 40.27 -1.36
CA ALA A 404 -10.30 39.18 -0.63
C ALA A 404 -10.26 37.86 -1.43
N ALA A 405 -10.60 37.92 -2.71
CA ALA A 405 -10.52 36.79 -3.62
C ALA A 405 -9.08 36.29 -3.81
N ALA A 406 -8.09 37.19 -3.91
CA ALA A 406 -6.67 36.85 -3.93
C ALA A 406 -6.25 36.12 -2.65
N SER A 407 -6.71 36.57 -1.48
CA SER A 407 -6.42 35.88 -0.21
C SER A 407 -7.05 34.50 -0.14
N ASN A 408 -8.26 34.31 -0.67
CA ASN A 408 -8.89 33.00 -0.75
C ASN A 408 -8.14 32.08 -1.72
N LEU A 409 -7.75 32.58 -2.90
CA LEU A 409 -6.89 31.86 -3.84
C LEU A 409 -5.54 31.47 -3.24
N MET A 410 -4.90 32.34 -2.44
CA MET A 410 -3.68 31.99 -1.73
C MET A 410 -3.88 30.85 -0.73
N LYS A 411 -5.04 30.79 -0.04
CA LYS A 411 -5.35 29.68 0.87
C LYS A 411 -5.54 28.38 0.10
N ASP A 412 -6.31 28.40 -1.00
CA ASP A 412 -6.51 27.26 -1.87
C ASP A 412 -5.16 26.76 -2.45
N LEU A 413 -4.32 27.69 -2.90
CA LEU A 413 -2.96 27.45 -3.37
C LEU A 413 -1.95 27.16 -2.26
N LYS A 414 -2.28 27.21 -0.96
CA LYS A 414 -1.37 26.75 0.12
C LYS A 414 -1.80 25.41 0.71
N LYS A 415 -2.96 24.88 0.32
CA LYS A 415 -3.42 23.57 0.75
C LYS A 415 -2.52 22.49 0.14
N ASP A 416 -1.84 21.72 0.99
CA ASP A 416 -1.03 20.58 0.56
C ASP A 416 -1.92 19.35 0.35
N PHE A 417 -1.55 18.51 -0.62
CA PHE A 417 -2.24 17.26 -0.94
C PHE A 417 -1.31 16.06 -0.72
N PRO A 418 -0.99 15.72 0.55
CA PRO A 418 -0.12 14.58 0.87
C PRO A 418 -0.69 13.23 0.41
N GLU A 419 -1.98 13.17 0.10
CA GLU A 419 -2.67 11.99 -0.43
C GLU A 419 -2.22 11.64 -1.87
N LEU A 420 -1.61 12.56 -2.62
CA LEU A 420 -1.27 12.34 -4.04
C LEU A 420 -0.21 11.26 -4.25
N THR A 421 0.80 11.21 -3.36
CA THR A 421 1.85 10.17 -3.38
C THR A 421 1.27 8.81 -2.98
N ALA A 422 0.41 8.78 -1.97
CA ALA A 422 -0.29 7.56 -1.55
C ALA A 422 -1.26 7.02 -2.62
N LEU A 423 -1.81 7.88 -3.48
CA LEU A 423 -2.72 7.49 -4.58
C LEU A 423 -1.99 6.92 -5.80
N THR A 424 -0.71 7.26 -6.00
CA THR A 424 0.14 6.69 -7.08
C THR A 424 0.70 5.31 -6.74
N ASP A 425 0.70 4.95 -5.46
CA ASP A 425 1.17 3.67 -4.96
C ASP A 425 -0.03 2.74 -4.76
N ILE A 426 -0.07 1.64 -5.51
CA ILE A 426 -1.09 0.62 -5.32
C ILE A 426 -0.52 -0.44 -4.39
N THR A 427 -1.06 -0.49 -3.19
CA THR A 427 -0.77 -1.56 -2.24
C THR A 427 -1.55 -2.81 -2.65
N VAL A 428 -0.90 -3.68 -3.42
CA VAL A 428 -1.42 -5.03 -3.64
C VAL A 428 -1.17 -5.80 -2.35
N ASN A 429 -2.22 -6.00 -1.55
CA ASN A 429 -2.14 -6.87 -0.40
C ASN A 429 -2.15 -8.30 -0.90
N TYR A 430 -0.97 -8.77 -1.28
CA TYR A 430 -0.70 -10.18 -1.43
C TYR A 430 -0.94 -10.78 -0.04
N LYS A 431 -2.19 -11.16 0.31
CA LYS A 431 -2.43 -12.21 1.31
C LYS A 431 -1.35 -13.23 1.04
N GLN A 432 -0.49 -13.49 2.01
CA GLN A 432 0.76 -14.25 1.87
C GLN A 432 0.53 -15.60 1.18
N TYR A 433 0.36 -15.57 -0.12
CA TYR A 433 0.65 -16.65 -1.02
C TYR A 433 2.13 -16.50 -1.31
N SER A 434 2.90 -16.68 -0.24
CA SER A 434 4.28 -17.07 -0.33
C SER A 434 4.29 -18.47 -0.95
N PHE A 435 4.12 -18.54 -2.27
CA PHE A 435 5.01 -19.42 -3.00
C PHE A 435 6.37 -18.79 -2.83
N SER A 436 7.08 -19.22 -1.77
CA SER A 436 8.51 -19.33 -1.88
C SER A 436 8.75 -19.93 -3.27
N LYS A 437 9.52 -19.24 -4.12
CA LYS A 437 10.27 -19.96 -5.14
C LYS A 437 10.80 -21.16 -4.39
N THR A 438 10.30 -22.35 -4.72
CA THR A 438 10.79 -23.57 -4.09
C THR A 438 12.15 -23.76 -4.72
N ARG A 439 13.13 -22.98 -4.25
CA ARG A 439 14.52 -23.40 -4.22
C ARG A 439 14.43 -24.71 -3.48
N VAL A 440 14.45 -25.80 -4.23
CA VAL A 440 14.41 -27.11 -3.61
C VAL A 440 15.79 -27.21 -2.99
N THR A 441 15.85 -26.94 -1.70
CA THR A 441 17.02 -27.27 -0.92
C THR A 441 17.06 -28.80 -0.90
N LYS A 442 18.12 -29.43 -1.40
CA LYS A 442 18.31 -30.88 -1.25
C LYS A 442 19.45 -31.13 -0.27
N ILE A 443 19.28 -32.15 0.55
CA ILE A 443 20.37 -32.69 1.36
C ILE A 443 21.40 -33.31 0.39
N SER A 444 22.66 -32.92 0.49
CA SER A 444 23.75 -33.51 -0.30
C SER A 444 23.80 -35.04 -0.14
N GLU A 445 24.25 -35.78 -1.17
CA GLU A 445 24.30 -37.25 -1.13
C GLU A 445 25.32 -37.74 -0.08
N ASN A 446 26.47 -37.08 0.04
CA ASN A 446 27.50 -37.37 1.02
C ASN A 446 27.56 -36.29 2.11
N PHE A 447 27.99 -36.64 3.32
CA PHE A 447 28.33 -35.62 4.31
C PHE A 447 29.62 -34.91 3.89
N ASP A 448 29.70 -33.61 4.15
CA ASP A 448 30.89 -32.82 3.77
C ASP A 448 31.94 -32.90 4.87
N THR A 449 31.50 -33.00 6.13
CA THR A 449 32.38 -33.00 7.29
C THR A 449 31.86 -33.96 8.34
N LYS A 450 32.78 -34.77 8.88
CA LYS A 450 32.55 -35.63 10.04
C LYS A 450 33.30 -35.04 11.22
N ILE A 451 32.58 -34.76 12.29
CA ILE A 451 33.13 -34.27 13.55
C ILE A 451 33.14 -35.41 14.56
N THR A 452 34.29 -35.62 15.22
CA THR A 452 34.42 -36.56 16.35
C THR A 452 34.35 -35.78 17.66
N ILE A 453 33.50 -36.25 18.57
CA ILE A 453 33.31 -35.70 19.91
C ILE A 453 34.09 -36.58 20.88
N ASN A 454 35.26 -36.13 21.34
CA ASN A 454 36.14 -36.96 22.17
C ASN A 454 35.55 -37.25 23.56
N ASP A 455 36.03 -38.33 24.20
CA ASP A 455 35.73 -38.63 25.61
C ASP A 455 36.03 -37.43 26.53
N PRO A 456 35.24 -37.22 27.60
CA PRO A 456 34.21 -38.11 28.17
C PRO A 456 32.79 -37.91 27.60
N TYR A 457 32.63 -37.19 26.49
CA TYR A 457 31.34 -36.68 25.98
C TYR A 457 30.61 -37.71 25.11
N GLN A 458 30.07 -38.76 25.72
CA GLN A 458 29.59 -39.95 24.98
C GLN A 458 28.14 -39.87 24.48
N TYR A 459 27.18 -39.48 25.33
CA TYR A 459 25.75 -39.57 24.98
C TYR A 459 25.14 -38.23 24.62
N VAL A 460 24.90 -37.98 23.32
CA VAL A 460 24.34 -36.71 22.83
C VAL A 460 22.81 -36.73 22.86
N PHE A 461 22.21 -35.74 23.54
CA PHE A 461 20.76 -35.58 23.67
C PHE A 461 20.24 -34.25 23.11
N GLY A 462 21.07 -33.20 23.10
CA GLY A 462 20.72 -31.90 22.55
C GLY A 462 21.81 -31.38 21.60
N MET A 463 21.41 -30.71 20.54
CA MET A 463 22.31 -30.06 19.60
C MET A 463 21.64 -28.84 18.96
N THR A 464 22.36 -27.73 18.90
CA THR A 464 21.85 -26.48 18.34
C THR A 464 22.98 -25.61 17.80
N SER A 465 22.67 -24.64 16.94
CA SER A 465 23.64 -23.60 16.54
C SER A 465 23.83 -22.55 17.63
N SER A 466 24.97 -21.85 17.61
CA SER A 466 25.12 -20.52 18.21
C SER A 466 25.03 -19.43 17.13
N GLY A 467 24.94 -18.15 17.54
CA GLY A 467 24.90 -17.03 16.60
C GLY A 467 26.15 -16.87 15.73
N ASP A 468 27.27 -17.46 16.12
CA ASP A 468 28.59 -17.30 15.47
C ASP A 468 28.99 -18.52 14.62
N SER A 469 28.01 -19.26 14.08
CA SER A 469 28.25 -20.50 13.30
C SER A 469 28.94 -21.63 14.09
N ASN A 470 28.86 -21.62 15.43
CA ASN A 470 29.35 -22.72 16.26
C ASN A 470 28.22 -23.72 16.55
N ILE A 471 28.60 -24.94 16.92
CA ILE A 471 27.67 -26.00 17.30
C ILE A 471 27.74 -26.17 18.81
N VAL A 472 26.59 -26.09 19.47
CA VAL A 472 26.45 -26.35 20.90
C VAL A 472 25.83 -27.73 21.06
N ILE A 473 26.48 -28.58 21.85
CA ILE A 473 26.07 -29.97 22.07
C ILE A 473 25.88 -30.18 23.57
N SER A 474 24.79 -30.82 23.95
CA SER A 474 24.54 -31.23 25.32
C SER A 474 24.26 -32.71 25.43
N GLY A 475 24.63 -33.28 26.57
CA GLY A 475 24.53 -34.71 26.75
C GLY A 475 24.99 -35.18 28.12
N VAL A 476 25.32 -36.47 28.19
CA VAL A 476 25.74 -37.19 29.39
C VAL A 476 27.15 -37.75 29.22
N THR A 477 27.96 -37.67 30.26
CA THR A 477 29.30 -38.26 30.29
C THR A 477 29.25 -39.78 30.23
N SER A 478 30.34 -40.42 29.79
CA SER A 478 30.42 -41.88 29.64
C SER A 478 30.15 -42.67 30.93
N ASP A 479 30.42 -42.07 32.09
CA ASP A 479 30.19 -42.65 33.42
C ASP A 479 28.77 -42.39 33.99
N TYR A 480 27.92 -41.66 33.26
CA TYR A 480 26.58 -41.25 33.69
C TYR A 480 26.52 -40.42 34.98
N ARG A 481 27.64 -39.81 35.42
CA ARG A 481 27.70 -39.02 36.67
C ARG A 481 27.55 -37.51 36.47
N ALA A 482 27.67 -37.07 35.22
CA ALA A 482 27.57 -35.67 34.87
C ALA A 482 26.84 -35.46 33.55
N SER A 483 26.30 -34.27 33.43
CA SER A 483 25.78 -33.73 32.17
C SER A 483 26.78 -32.71 31.62
N PHE A 484 26.82 -32.51 30.31
CA PHE A 484 27.74 -31.55 29.70
C PHE A 484 27.04 -30.60 28.74
N ILE A 485 27.66 -29.44 28.55
CA ILE A 485 27.42 -28.51 27.44
C ILE A 485 28.78 -28.18 26.86
N ILE A 486 28.98 -28.46 25.58
CA ILE A 486 30.20 -28.12 24.85
C ILE A 486 29.87 -27.22 23.67
N VAL A 487 30.81 -26.37 23.30
CA VAL A 487 30.75 -25.52 22.10
C VAL A 487 31.92 -25.89 21.22
N ILE A 488 31.62 -26.28 19.99
CA ILE A 488 32.61 -26.66 18.98
C ILE A 488 32.47 -25.79 17.73
N ASP A 489 33.55 -25.59 16.99
CA ASP A 489 33.50 -24.98 15.66
C ASP A 489 33.05 -26.00 14.59
N MET A 490 32.85 -25.53 13.36
CA MET A 490 32.45 -26.37 12.22
C MET A 490 33.51 -27.41 11.79
N ASN A 491 34.74 -27.29 12.29
CA ASN A 491 35.82 -28.26 12.07
C ASN A 491 35.95 -29.26 13.22
N GLY A 492 35.08 -29.19 14.23
CA GLY A 492 35.12 -30.05 15.40
C GLY A 492 36.10 -29.62 16.49
N ARG A 493 36.68 -28.41 16.43
CA ARG A 493 37.56 -27.91 17.49
C ARG A 493 36.72 -27.47 18.69
N MET A 494 37.09 -27.95 19.87
CA MET A 494 36.48 -27.52 21.13
C MET A 494 36.82 -26.06 21.42
N LEU A 495 35.79 -25.22 21.54
CA LEU A 495 35.91 -23.82 21.91
C LEU A 495 35.65 -23.62 23.40
N LYS A 496 34.64 -24.32 23.93
CA LYS A 496 34.26 -24.27 25.34
C LYS A 496 33.71 -25.60 25.83
N GLU A 497 33.89 -25.84 27.12
CA GLU A 497 33.31 -26.96 27.82
C GLU A 497 32.72 -26.54 29.16
N LYS A 498 31.63 -27.21 29.53
CA LYS A 498 31.00 -27.09 30.84
C LYS A 498 30.50 -28.46 31.26
N ILE A 499 31.15 -29.05 32.26
CA ILE A 499 30.71 -30.27 32.92
C ILE A 499 29.92 -29.88 34.17
N LEU A 500 28.73 -30.45 34.31
CA LEU A 500 27.80 -30.20 35.40
C LEU A 500 27.55 -31.53 36.11
N ASN A 501 28.22 -31.72 37.25
CA ASN A 501 28.09 -32.92 38.07
C ASN A 501 26.65 -33.03 38.59
N THR A 502 26.02 -34.18 38.35
CA THR A 502 24.62 -34.45 38.72
C THR A 502 24.52 -35.52 39.82
N GLY A 503 25.64 -36.15 40.19
CA GLY A 503 25.63 -37.28 41.13
C GLY A 503 25.04 -38.53 40.47
N ASN A 504 24.14 -39.23 41.16
CA ASN A 504 23.45 -40.41 40.64
C ASN A 504 22.08 -40.09 40.00
N ASP A 505 21.70 -38.82 39.91
CA ASP A 505 20.38 -38.42 39.41
C ASP A 505 20.42 -38.07 37.92
N TRP A 506 19.62 -38.82 37.13
CA TRP A 506 19.17 -38.56 35.75
C TRP A 506 19.91 -37.41 35.03
N PRO A 507 21.10 -37.66 34.46
CA PRO A 507 21.95 -36.61 33.88
C PRO A 507 21.48 -36.12 32.50
N PHE A 508 20.34 -36.58 31.99
CA PHE A 508 19.90 -36.32 30.61
C PHE A 508 19.66 -34.83 30.35
N ARG A 509 20.48 -34.23 29.48
CA ARG A 509 20.48 -32.79 29.21
C ARG A 509 20.26 -32.47 27.74
N TYR A 510 19.27 -31.64 27.49
CA TYR A 510 18.89 -31.15 26.17
C TYR A 510 19.20 -29.65 26.06
N CYS A 511 19.35 -29.15 24.84
CA CYS A 511 19.64 -27.74 24.59
C CYS A 511 18.99 -27.23 23.30
N LYS A 512 18.69 -25.93 23.27
CA LYS A 512 18.17 -25.22 22.09
C LYS A 512 18.61 -23.75 22.07
N PHE A 513 18.90 -23.24 20.89
CA PHE A 513 19.30 -21.85 20.67
C PHE A 513 18.18 -20.90 21.06
N LEU A 514 18.44 -19.95 21.95
CA LEU A 514 17.46 -18.95 22.34
C LEU A 514 17.73 -17.61 21.65
N SER A 515 18.97 -17.13 21.71
CA SER A 515 19.40 -15.88 21.09
C SER A 515 20.89 -15.95 20.75
N GLN A 516 21.43 -14.92 20.10
CA GLN A 516 22.81 -14.89 19.56
C GLN A 516 23.86 -15.47 20.52
N HIS A 517 23.71 -15.22 21.82
CA HIS A 517 24.65 -15.66 22.85
C HIS A 517 24.07 -16.62 23.91
N LYS A 518 22.74 -16.78 23.99
CA LYS A 518 22.10 -17.62 25.01
C LYS A 518 21.59 -18.93 24.43
N VAL A 519 21.84 -20.03 25.13
CA VAL A 519 21.30 -21.36 24.85
C VAL A 519 20.45 -21.80 26.04
N ALA A 520 19.19 -22.14 25.76
CA ALA A 520 18.33 -22.78 26.74
C ALA A 520 18.79 -24.22 26.95
N SER A 521 18.93 -24.63 28.20
CA SER A 521 19.26 -25.98 28.61
C SER A 521 18.20 -26.51 29.54
N VAL A 522 17.89 -27.79 29.41
CA VAL A 522 16.98 -28.48 30.31
C VAL A 522 17.61 -29.82 30.70
N ARG A 523 17.51 -30.19 31.98
CA ARG A 523 17.98 -31.48 32.48
C ARG A 523 16.87 -32.18 33.25
N GLU A 524 16.70 -33.46 32.97
CA GLU A 524 15.75 -34.31 33.69
C GLU A 524 16.11 -34.42 35.19
N PRO A 525 15.12 -34.50 36.08
CA PRO A 525 13.69 -34.39 35.81
C PRO A 525 13.16 -32.94 35.78
N ASP A 526 13.90 -31.98 36.33
CA ASP A 526 13.32 -30.72 36.80
C ASP A 526 14.22 -29.48 36.71
N GLU A 527 15.33 -29.49 35.97
CA GLU A 527 16.22 -28.32 35.87
C GLU A 527 16.01 -27.58 34.55
N ILE A 528 15.82 -26.26 34.61
CA ILE A 528 15.89 -25.34 33.46
C ILE A 528 17.07 -24.38 33.66
N GLY A 529 17.79 -24.06 32.59
CA GLY A 529 18.90 -23.11 32.66
C GLY A 529 19.24 -22.42 31.36
N LEU A 530 20.08 -21.40 31.47
CA LEU A 530 20.59 -20.58 30.39
C LEU A 530 22.10 -20.61 30.41
N TYR A 531 22.68 -21.04 29.29
CA TYR A 531 24.11 -21.06 29.05
C TYR A 531 24.51 -19.90 28.14
N ASP A 532 25.46 -19.07 28.55
CA ASP A 532 26.03 -18.02 27.70
C ASP A 532 27.28 -18.55 26.99
N VAL A 533 27.24 -18.60 25.66
CA VAL A 533 28.33 -19.16 24.85
C VAL A 533 29.58 -18.27 24.82
N ARG A 534 29.50 -17.00 25.23
CA ARG A 534 30.64 -16.06 25.20
C ARG A 534 31.58 -16.26 26.36
N ASP A 535 31.05 -16.49 27.56
CA ASP A 535 31.84 -16.62 28.79
C ASP A 535 31.74 -18.04 29.41
N GLY A 536 30.76 -18.85 29.01
CA GLY A 536 30.53 -20.18 29.55
C GLY A 536 29.80 -20.18 30.91
N SER A 537 29.19 -19.05 31.27
CA SER A 537 28.33 -18.93 32.45
C SER A 537 27.04 -19.74 32.26
N TYR A 538 26.52 -20.26 33.38
CA TYR A 538 25.31 -21.07 33.39
C TYR A 538 24.44 -20.68 34.59
N ILE A 539 23.24 -20.16 34.30
CA ILE A 539 22.23 -19.80 35.29
C ILE A 539 21.15 -20.88 35.25
N LYS A 540 20.68 -21.36 36.41
CA LYS A 540 19.70 -22.44 36.48
C LYS A 540 18.67 -22.22 37.60
N LYS A 541 17.49 -22.81 37.43
CA LYS A 541 16.41 -22.93 38.44
C LYS A 541 15.85 -24.36 38.38
N ASN A 542 15.29 -24.84 39.49
CA ASN A 542 14.44 -26.02 39.43
C ASN A 542 13.02 -25.58 39.05
N ILE A 543 12.39 -26.33 38.15
CA ILE A 543 11.04 -26.06 37.65
C ILE A 543 10.02 -26.19 38.80
N SER A 544 10.25 -27.09 39.74
CA SER A 544 9.45 -27.24 40.96
C SER A 544 9.41 -26.00 41.82
N ASP A 545 10.44 -25.16 41.76
CA ASP A 545 10.56 -23.96 42.61
C ASP A 545 9.77 -22.78 42.02
N VAL A 546 9.43 -22.85 40.73
CA VAL A 546 8.76 -21.78 39.97
C VAL A 546 7.34 -22.16 39.51
N ILE A 547 6.99 -23.45 39.52
CA ILE A 547 5.65 -23.96 39.19
C ILE A 547 5.03 -24.65 40.40
N ASN A 548 4.04 -24.00 41.03
CA ASN A 548 3.34 -24.53 42.21
C ASN A 548 2.61 -25.88 41.97
N SER A 549 2.24 -26.18 40.72
CA SER A 549 1.54 -27.42 40.34
C SER A 549 2.47 -28.55 39.87
N TRP A 550 3.79 -28.40 40.03
CA TRP A 550 4.75 -29.41 39.57
C TRP A 550 4.69 -30.68 40.44
N SER A 551 4.17 -31.78 39.88
CA SER A 551 4.13 -33.07 40.59
C SER A 551 5.50 -33.77 40.57
N LYS A 552 5.86 -34.47 41.64
CA LYS A 552 7.14 -35.23 41.75
C LYS A 552 7.37 -36.29 40.66
N ASN A 553 6.32 -36.73 39.96
CA ASN A 553 6.40 -37.72 38.89
C ASN A 553 6.51 -37.10 37.48
N ARG A 554 6.60 -35.77 37.36
CA ARG A 554 6.79 -35.07 36.07
C ARG A 554 8.29 -34.97 35.76
N SER A 555 8.64 -35.16 34.50
CA SER A 555 9.98 -34.96 33.95
C SER A 555 9.89 -34.13 32.68
N VAL A 556 10.88 -33.27 32.43
CA VAL A 556 11.03 -32.51 31.17
C VAL A 556 11.95 -33.22 30.19
N THR A 557 11.48 -33.54 28.98
CA THR A 557 12.21 -34.40 28.05
C THR A 557 12.68 -33.71 26.77
N CYS A 558 12.20 -32.50 26.51
CA CYS A 558 12.62 -31.75 25.34
C CYS A 558 12.45 -30.25 25.54
N VAL A 559 13.24 -29.47 24.81
CA VAL A 559 13.23 -28.01 24.81
C VAL A 559 13.12 -27.48 23.39
N ALA A 560 12.23 -26.51 23.20
CA ALA A 560 12.20 -25.61 22.07
C ALA A 560 12.32 -24.17 22.57
N THR A 561 12.56 -23.27 21.64
CA THR A 561 12.64 -21.84 21.89
C THR A 561 11.81 -21.14 20.83
N ASP A 562 11.20 -20.03 21.21
CA ASP A 562 10.59 -19.07 20.31
C ASP A 562 11.46 -17.81 20.35
N PRO A 563 12.42 -17.66 19.40
CA PRO A 563 13.32 -16.52 19.38
C PRO A 563 12.62 -15.17 19.14
N VAL A 564 11.39 -15.17 18.61
CA VAL A 564 10.63 -13.93 18.35
C VAL A 564 10.14 -13.33 19.65
N ASN A 565 9.63 -14.17 20.55
CA ASN A 565 9.12 -13.76 21.85
C ASN A 565 10.12 -13.97 22.99
N ASN A 566 11.32 -14.49 22.69
CA ASN A 566 12.32 -14.93 23.68
C ASN A 566 11.76 -15.94 24.70
N HIS A 567 10.85 -16.81 24.28
CA HIS A 567 10.28 -17.83 25.15
C HIS A 567 11.02 -19.16 25.06
N ILE A 568 11.05 -19.90 26.17
CA ILE A 568 11.56 -21.26 26.27
C ILE A 568 10.36 -22.19 26.49
N LEU A 569 10.22 -23.19 25.64
CA LEU A 569 9.12 -24.15 25.68
C LEU A 569 9.66 -25.51 26.10
N LEU A 570 9.13 -26.07 27.19
CA LEU A 570 9.54 -27.35 27.74
C LEU A 570 8.43 -28.39 27.58
N GLY A 571 8.72 -29.49 26.89
CA GLY A 571 7.80 -30.64 26.77
C GLY A 571 8.03 -31.65 27.89
N GLY A 572 6.95 -32.17 28.46
CA GLY A 572 7.01 -33.18 29.52
C GLY A 572 7.04 -34.63 29.01
N PHE A 573 7.68 -35.52 29.78
CA PHE A 573 7.61 -36.97 29.56
C PHE A 573 6.17 -37.45 29.67
N ASN A 574 5.68 -38.15 28.64
CA ASN A 574 4.35 -38.73 28.59
C ASN A 574 3.22 -37.73 28.99
N SER A 575 3.40 -36.45 28.65
CA SER A 575 2.49 -35.37 28.96
C SER A 575 2.21 -34.52 27.72
N ARG A 576 1.00 -33.99 27.64
CA ARG A 576 0.59 -33.01 26.62
C ARG A 576 0.92 -31.57 27.04
N ASP A 577 1.39 -31.37 28.26
CA ASP A 577 1.71 -30.06 28.79
C ASP A 577 3.05 -29.57 28.24
N VAL A 578 3.03 -28.39 27.62
CA VAL A 578 4.23 -27.62 27.24
C VAL A 578 4.31 -26.39 28.14
N TYR A 579 5.36 -26.31 28.95
CA TYR A 579 5.55 -25.20 29.89
C TYR A 579 6.35 -24.09 29.23
N VAL A 580 5.84 -22.87 29.30
CA VAL A 580 6.44 -21.71 28.64
C VAL A 580 7.10 -20.82 29.71
N PHE A 581 8.36 -20.47 29.47
CA PHE A 581 9.18 -19.60 30.31
C PHE A 581 9.70 -18.41 29.51
N ASP A 582 10.05 -17.32 30.18
CA ASP A 582 10.82 -16.22 29.60
C ASP A 582 12.34 -16.49 29.63
N ASP A 583 13.12 -15.55 29.10
CA ASP A 583 14.60 -15.61 29.06
C ASP A 583 15.28 -15.21 30.38
N GLU A 584 14.50 -15.08 31.46
CA GLU A 584 14.91 -14.94 32.86
C GLU A 584 14.54 -16.18 33.70
N LEU A 585 14.08 -17.25 33.04
CA LEU A 585 13.64 -18.51 33.66
C LEU A 585 12.42 -18.33 34.58
N ASN A 586 11.53 -17.39 34.30
CA ASN A 586 10.26 -17.25 35.01
C ASN A 586 9.16 -17.99 34.25
N TYR A 587 8.31 -18.70 35.00
CA TYR A 587 7.18 -19.43 34.43
C TYR A 587 6.11 -18.44 33.95
N LEU A 588 5.66 -18.59 32.70
CA LEU A 588 4.63 -17.75 32.10
C LEU A 588 3.26 -18.45 32.14
N HIS A 589 3.15 -19.58 31.44
CA HIS A 589 1.91 -20.34 31.32
C HIS A 589 2.18 -21.75 30.79
N ILE A 590 1.11 -22.55 30.71
CA ILE A 590 1.10 -23.89 30.14
C ILE A 590 0.31 -23.87 28.83
N LEU A 591 0.85 -24.51 27.80
CA LEU A 591 0.21 -24.78 26.53
C LEU A 591 -0.10 -26.27 26.46
N THR A 592 -1.37 -26.65 26.43
CA THR A 592 -1.78 -28.05 26.36
C THR A 592 -1.92 -28.48 24.90
N LEU A 593 -1.18 -29.51 24.51
CA LEU A 593 -1.19 -30.08 23.16
C LEU A 593 -2.49 -30.87 22.87
N PRO A 594 -2.90 -30.96 21.59
CA PRO A 594 -4.04 -31.77 21.15
C PRO A 594 -4.05 -33.21 21.71
N GLU A 595 -5.24 -33.76 22.00
CA GLU A 595 -5.41 -35.11 22.58
C GLU A 595 -4.79 -36.24 21.74
N ILE A 596 -4.63 -36.02 20.43
CA ILE A 596 -3.98 -36.98 19.54
C ILE A 596 -2.49 -37.18 19.85
N ILE A 597 -1.85 -36.18 20.47
CA ILE A 597 -0.44 -36.24 20.89
C ILE A 597 -0.35 -36.97 22.21
N LYS A 598 0.42 -38.06 22.24
CA LYS A 598 0.60 -38.86 23.45
C LYS A 598 1.91 -38.54 24.16
N TRP A 599 3.02 -38.58 23.44
CA TRP A 599 4.34 -38.32 24.01
C TRP A 599 5.19 -37.44 23.09
N PRO A 600 5.26 -36.12 23.36
CA PRO A 600 6.10 -35.19 22.61
C PRO A 600 7.57 -35.39 22.98
N CYS A 601 8.28 -36.28 22.28
CA CYS A 601 9.70 -36.56 22.58
C CYS A 601 10.65 -35.48 22.05
N ASN A 602 10.20 -34.68 21.07
CA ASN A 602 10.94 -33.56 20.55
C ASN A 602 9.98 -32.51 20.00
N ILE A 603 10.30 -31.23 20.23
CA ILE A 603 9.52 -30.10 19.75
C ILE A 603 10.44 -29.06 19.10
N THR A 604 9.92 -28.30 18.14
CA THR A 604 10.62 -27.15 17.54
C THR A 604 9.61 -26.13 17.04
N VAL A 605 9.92 -24.84 17.20
CA VAL A 605 9.13 -23.75 16.66
C VAL A 605 9.57 -23.45 15.22
N SER A 606 8.61 -23.33 14.31
CA SER A 606 8.86 -22.96 12.90
C SER A 606 7.68 -22.16 12.35
N ASP A 607 7.95 -20.95 11.82
CA ASP A 607 6.95 -20.02 11.24
C ASP A 607 5.72 -19.81 12.14
N GLY A 608 5.94 -19.58 13.45
CA GLY A 608 4.86 -19.37 14.44
C GLY A 608 4.07 -20.63 14.83
N HIS A 609 4.50 -21.81 14.38
CA HIS A 609 3.87 -23.09 14.70
C HIS A 609 4.80 -23.98 15.51
N LEU A 610 4.22 -24.85 16.33
CA LEU A 610 4.95 -25.85 17.10
C LEU A 610 4.91 -27.19 16.37
N LEU A 611 6.07 -27.64 15.91
CA LEU A 611 6.29 -28.96 15.33
C LEU A 611 6.56 -29.95 16.46
N VAL A 612 5.82 -31.05 16.48
CA VAL A 612 5.85 -32.04 17.57
C VAL A 612 6.13 -33.42 17.02
N CYS A 613 7.20 -34.07 17.50
CA CYS A 613 7.44 -35.49 17.30
C CYS A 613 6.73 -36.28 18.40
N ASP A 614 5.63 -36.97 18.05
CA ASP A 614 4.94 -37.88 18.95
C ASP A 614 5.51 -39.29 18.81
N TYR A 615 6.30 -39.70 19.81
CA TYR A 615 7.01 -40.97 19.79
C TYR A 615 6.06 -42.18 19.90
N ASP A 616 5.06 -42.10 20.78
CA ASP A 616 4.09 -43.20 20.95
C ASP A 616 3.02 -43.18 19.86
N GLY A 617 2.59 -41.99 19.44
CA GLY A 617 1.69 -41.83 18.29
C GLY A 617 2.34 -42.20 16.95
N GLN A 618 3.68 -42.26 16.89
CA GLN A 618 4.47 -42.53 15.68
C GLN A 618 4.20 -41.53 14.54
N LYS A 619 3.98 -40.27 14.93
CA LYS A 619 3.52 -39.18 14.05
C LYS A 619 4.30 -37.91 14.34
N CYS A 620 4.56 -37.12 13.31
CA CYS A 620 5.03 -35.75 13.47
C CYS A 620 3.86 -34.82 13.13
N LEU A 621 3.61 -33.82 13.96
CA LEU A 621 2.38 -33.02 13.94
C LEU A 621 2.72 -31.53 13.97
N VAL A 622 1.88 -30.71 13.34
CA VAL A 622 1.94 -29.24 13.39
C VAL A 622 0.82 -28.76 14.28
N THR A 623 1.13 -27.91 15.24
CA THR A 623 0.17 -27.39 16.21
C THR A 623 0.31 -25.88 16.38
N THR A 624 -0.76 -25.20 16.76
CA THR A 624 -0.73 -23.75 17.03
C THR A 624 -0.01 -23.45 18.34
N MET A 625 0.54 -22.25 18.47
CA MET A 625 1.16 -21.76 19.70
C MET A 625 0.29 -20.74 20.45
N ASP A 626 -0.79 -20.27 19.82
CA ASP A 626 -1.68 -19.27 20.39
C ASP A 626 -2.69 -19.89 21.35
N GLY A 627 -2.92 -19.23 22.48
CA GLY A 627 -3.87 -19.64 23.51
C GLY A 627 -3.29 -20.62 24.55
N LEU A 628 -4.13 -21.12 25.44
CA LEU A 628 -3.75 -22.15 26.44
C LEU A 628 -3.94 -23.58 25.91
N GLU A 629 -4.81 -23.76 24.93
CA GLU A 629 -5.05 -25.04 24.26
C GLU A 629 -4.61 -24.95 22.81
N SER A 630 -3.61 -25.75 22.46
CA SER A 630 -3.07 -25.81 21.12
C SER A 630 -4.00 -26.59 20.18
N GLN A 631 -4.17 -26.10 18.96
CA GLN A 631 -4.99 -26.72 17.92
C GLN A 631 -4.13 -27.47 16.91
N LEU A 632 -4.61 -28.64 16.47
CA LEU A 632 -3.96 -29.41 15.41
C LEU A 632 -4.13 -28.68 14.07
N VAL A 633 -3.01 -28.33 13.45
CA VAL A 633 -2.96 -27.72 12.11
C VAL A 633 -2.81 -28.79 11.02
N GLY A 634 -2.00 -29.81 11.29
CA GLY A 634 -1.77 -30.89 10.32
C GLY A 634 -0.89 -32.01 10.85
N GLU A 635 -0.85 -33.10 10.08
CA GLU A 635 0.00 -34.27 10.33
C GLU A 635 0.99 -34.42 9.17
N PHE A 636 2.26 -34.65 9.49
CA PHE A 636 3.29 -34.94 8.51
C PHE A 636 2.99 -36.28 7.85
N MET A 637 3.12 -36.33 6.52
CA MET A 637 2.99 -37.56 5.76
C MET A 637 4.02 -38.58 6.26
N LYS A 638 3.56 -39.68 6.84
CA LYS A 638 4.46 -40.75 7.26
C LYS A 638 5.21 -41.29 6.03
N PRO A 639 6.55 -41.34 6.04
CA PRO A 639 7.32 -41.78 4.89
C PRO A 639 7.07 -43.27 4.65
N ASN A 640 6.95 -43.67 3.38
CA ASN A 640 6.81 -45.08 3.01
C ASN A 640 8.18 -45.77 3.08
N LEU A 641 8.58 -46.14 4.30
CA LEU A 641 9.82 -46.85 4.58
C LEU A 641 9.52 -48.35 4.68
N GLU A 642 10.30 -49.16 3.98
CA GLU A 642 10.18 -50.62 4.07
C GLU A 642 10.74 -51.12 5.42
N GLY A 643 10.04 -52.06 6.08
CA GLY A 643 10.52 -52.71 7.30
C GLY A 643 9.80 -52.29 8.60
N ASP A 644 10.59 -52.10 9.66
CA ASP A 644 10.16 -51.92 11.06
C ASP A 644 9.22 -50.72 11.31
N LYS A 645 8.58 -50.67 12.49
CA LYS A 645 7.77 -49.51 12.92
C LYS A 645 8.66 -48.29 13.20
N PHE A 646 8.72 -47.36 12.25
CA PHE A 646 9.44 -46.08 12.40
C PHE A 646 8.67 -45.06 13.25
N ARG A 647 9.42 -44.35 14.09
CA ARG A 647 8.96 -43.28 14.99
C ARG A 647 9.76 -41.99 14.74
N PRO A 648 9.13 -40.81 14.76
CA PRO A 648 9.88 -39.56 14.68
C PRO A 648 10.55 -39.28 16.02
N ILE A 649 11.84 -38.93 16.01
CA ILE A 649 12.64 -38.72 17.23
C ILE A 649 13.18 -37.31 17.37
N SER A 650 13.36 -36.59 16.26
CA SER A 650 13.93 -35.25 16.26
C SER A 650 13.45 -34.49 15.02
N VAL A 651 13.16 -33.20 15.19
CA VAL A 651 12.69 -32.31 14.13
C VAL A 651 13.42 -30.98 14.16
N CYS A 652 13.74 -30.42 13.00
CA CYS A 652 14.23 -29.07 12.84
C CYS A 652 13.71 -28.44 11.52
N SER A 653 13.88 -27.13 11.36
CA SER A 653 13.55 -26.43 10.11
C SER A 653 14.68 -25.49 9.69
N ASP A 654 14.82 -25.28 8.39
CA ASP A 654 15.75 -24.30 7.82
C ASP A 654 15.10 -22.93 7.56
N LYS A 655 15.88 -21.92 7.17
CA LYS A 655 15.37 -20.58 6.84
C LYS A 655 14.46 -20.55 5.61
N ASN A 656 14.52 -21.56 4.75
CA ASN A 656 13.68 -21.70 3.57
C ASN A 656 12.34 -22.38 3.89
N ARG A 657 12.09 -22.67 5.17
CA ARG A 657 10.89 -23.31 5.70
C ARG A 657 10.74 -24.78 5.28
N PHE A 658 11.83 -25.47 4.94
CA PHE A 658 11.79 -26.93 4.86
C PHE A 658 11.95 -27.52 6.25
N VAL A 659 11.27 -28.64 6.48
CA VAL A 659 11.30 -29.35 7.76
C VAL A 659 12.03 -30.67 7.59
N TYR A 660 12.92 -30.99 8.53
CA TYR A 660 13.69 -32.22 8.53
C TYR A 660 13.30 -33.03 9.76
N VAL A 661 12.85 -34.26 9.56
CA VAL A 661 12.44 -35.17 10.64
C VAL A 661 13.30 -36.42 10.58
N LEU A 662 13.89 -36.79 11.72
CA LEU A 662 14.53 -38.09 11.91
C LEU A 662 13.49 -39.14 12.26
N TRP A 663 13.38 -40.17 11.42
CA TRP A 663 12.53 -41.34 11.60
C TRP A 663 13.41 -42.54 11.92
N LYS A 664 13.21 -43.11 13.11
CA LYS A 664 14.04 -44.20 13.64
C LYS A 664 13.22 -45.45 13.93
N SER A 665 13.76 -46.61 13.57
CA SER A 665 13.33 -47.93 14.00
C SER A 665 14.36 -48.54 14.96
N PHE A 666 14.26 -49.84 15.26
CA PHE A 666 15.24 -50.52 16.10
C PHE A 666 16.63 -50.59 15.47
N SER A 667 16.72 -50.64 14.14
CA SER A 667 17.97 -50.87 13.41
C SER A 667 18.31 -49.81 12.36
N GLN A 668 17.32 -49.00 11.94
CA GLN A 668 17.47 -48.06 10.83
C GLN A 668 17.06 -46.65 11.24
N CYS A 669 17.73 -45.65 10.66
CA CYS A 669 17.40 -44.25 10.84
C CYS A 669 17.36 -43.56 9.47
N TYR A 670 16.34 -42.76 9.24
CA TYR A 670 16.17 -41.97 8.03
C TYR A 670 15.97 -40.51 8.40
N ILE A 671 16.61 -39.62 7.65
CA ILE A 671 16.22 -38.22 7.62
C ILE A 671 15.29 -37.99 6.44
N VAL A 672 14.14 -37.39 6.74
CA VAL A 672 13.13 -37.09 5.73
C VAL A 672 12.91 -35.59 5.71
N GLN A 673 13.10 -35.02 4.53
CA GLN A 673 12.85 -33.63 4.25
C GLN A 673 11.42 -33.46 3.75
N TYR A 674 10.72 -32.48 4.32
CA TYR A 674 9.36 -32.13 4.01
C TYR A 674 9.26 -30.70 3.52
N ASN A 675 8.18 -30.42 2.79
CA ASN A 675 7.72 -29.05 2.64
C ASN A 675 7.26 -28.46 3.99
N HIS A 676 6.97 -27.15 3.99
CA HIS A 676 6.71 -26.37 5.19
C HIS A 676 5.73 -26.96 6.21
N TYR A 677 4.67 -27.64 5.76
CA TYR A 677 3.65 -28.22 6.64
C TYR A 677 3.66 -29.76 6.69
N GLY A 678 4.73 -30.41 6.24
CA GLY A 678 4.81 -31.87 6.31
C GLY A 678 3.92 -32.63 5.32
N SER A 679 3.20 -31.93 4.45
CA SER A 679 2.21 -32.52 3.54
C SER A 679 2.82 -33.29 2.37
N GLN A 680 4.11 -33.07 2.08
CA GLN A 680 4.84 -33.75 1.02
C GLN A 680 6.25 -34.11 1.48
N VAL A 681 6.64 -35.36 1.25
CA VAL A 681 8.03 -35.82 1.36
C VAL A 681 8.79 -35.38 0.11
N LEU A 682 9.88 -34.63 0.30
CA LEU A 682 10.74 -34.13 -0.78
C LEU A 682 11.93 -35.05 -1.02
N THR A 683 12.61 -35.42 0.06
CA THR A 683 13.80 -36.28 0.02
C THR A 683 13.79 -37.20 1.23
N THR A 684 14.19 -38.45 1.03
CA THR A 684 14.41 -39.42 2.10
C THR A 684 15.83 -39.94 1.98
N LYS A 685 16.58 -39.90 3.08
CA LYS A 685 17.97 -40.36 3.12
C LYS A 685 18.20 -41.27 4.32
N MET A 686 18.80 -42.43 4.06
CA MET A 686 19.22 -43.35 5.11
C MET A 686 20.46 -42.81 5.80
N LEU A 687 20.49 -42.88 7.12
CA LEU A 687 21.59 -42.43 7.98
C LEU A 687 22.14 -43.61 8.79
N ASP A 688 23.18 -43.33 9.57
CA ASP A 688 23.65 -44.24 10.62
C ASP A 688 22.50 -44.58 11.58
N GLY A 689 22.34 -45.87 11.92
CA GLY A 689 21.30 -46.33 12.85
C GLY A 689 21.38 -45.66 14.24
N ASN A 690 22.56 -45.17 14.63
CA ASN A 690 22.78 -44.43 15.88
C ASN A 690 22.45 -42.94 15.80
N ALA A 691 22.04 -42.39 14.65
CA ALA A 691 21.58 -41.01 14.54
C ALA A 691 20.41 -40.72 15.52
N TYR A 692 20.44 -39.56 16.18
CA TYR A 692 19.50 -39.23 17.27
C TYR A 692 18.99 -37.79 17.23
N VAL A 693 19.86 -36.80 17.01
CA VAL A 693 19.48 -35.39 17.01
C VAL A 693 19.79 -34.76 15.65
N VAL A 694 18.87 -33.95 15.14
CA VAL A 694 19.09 -33.13 13.95
C VAL A 694 18.92 -31.64 14.28
N THR A 695 19.76 -30.80 13.69
CA THR A 695 19.61 -29.34 13.74
C THR A 695 20.12 -28.69 12.46
N VAL A 696 19.82 -27.41 12.28
CA VAL A 696 20.36 -26.59 11.18
C VAL A 696 21.32 -25.56 11.76
N VAL A 697 22.47 -25.38 11.12
CA VAL A 697 23.50 -24.41 11.52
C VAL A 697 23.74 -23.43 10.38
N GLY A 698 23.62 -22.14 10.68
CA GLY A 698 23.96 -21.07 9.75
C GLY A 698 25.48 -20.96 9.59
N THR A 699 25.94 -20.72 8.36
CA THR A 699 27.34 -20.49 7.99
C THR A 699 27.44 -19.30 7.03
N SER A 700 28.65 -18.81 6.78
CA SER A 700 28.90 -17.74 5.79
C SER A 700 28.51 -18.13 4.35
N GLN A 701 28.46 -19.43 4.03
CA GLN A 701 28.15 -19.96 2.69
C GLN A 701 26.69 -20.42 2.54
N GLY A 702 25.90 -20.43 3.62
CA GLY A 702 24.54 -20.98 3.61
C GLY A 702 24.20 -21.67 4.92
N GLU A 703 23.16 -22.50 4.93
CA GLU A 703 22.84 -23.35 6.08
C GLU A 703 23.38 -24.76 5.83
N LYS A 704 23.82 -25.44 6.90
CA LYS A 704 24.19 -26.85 6.88
C LYS A 704 23.30 -27.63 7.84
N LEU A 705 22.93 -28.83 7.43
CA LEU A 705 22.16 -29.76 8.25
C LEU A 705 23.13 -30.62 9.05
N VAL A 706 22.97 -30.65 10.37
CA VAL A 706 23.85 -31.39 11.26
C VAL A 706 23.08 -32.52 11.92
N VAL A 707 23.59 -33.74 11.80
CA VAL A 707 23.02 -34.92 12.45
C VAL A 707 24.04 -35.52 13.41
N ALA A 708 23.70 -35.59 14.69
CA ALA A 708 24.51 -36.22 15.71
C ALA A 708 24.03 -37.63 16.01
N THR A 709 25.01 -38.51 16.21
CA THR A 709 24.81 -39.86 16.72
C THR A 709 24.72 -39.87 18.24
N GLN A 710 23.93 -40.79 18.80
CA GLN A 710 23.70 -40.83 20.24
C GLN A 710 24.93 -41.30 21.02
N ASN A 711 25.58 -42.39 20.60
CA ASN A 711 26.58 -43.11 21.39
C ASN A 711 27.91 -43.34 20.65
N THR A 712 27.98 -43.01 19.35
CA THR A 712 29.19 -43.17 18.52
C THR A 712 30.02 -41.89 18.41
N GLN A 713 29.77 -40.90 19.28
CA GLN A 713 30.62 -39.70 19.40
C GLN A 713 30.86 -38.96 18.09
N THR A 714 29.87 -38.98 17.18
CA THR A 714 30.04 -38.44 15.82
C THR A 714 28.90 -37.51 15.46
N ALA A 715 29.22 -36.37 14.84
CA ALA A 715 28.27 -35.51 14.14
C ALA A 715 28.63 -35.39 12.65
N TYR A 716 27.62 -35.46 11.79
CA TYR A 716 27.74 -35.38 10.34
C TYR A 716 27.11 -34.08 9.84
N LEU A 717 27.85 -33.34 9.02
CA LEU A 717 27.40 -32.10 8.40
C LEU A 717 27.07 -32.36 6.93
N TYR A 718 25.88 -31.97 6.51
CA TYR A 718 25.40 -32.09 5.14
C TYR A 718 25.10 -30.71 4.56
N ASP A 719 25.56 -30.48 3.35
CA ASP A 719 25.20 -29.30 2.58
C ASP A 719 23.73 -29.31 2.18
N LEU A 720 23.12 -28.13 2.32
CA LEU A 720 21.77 -27.85 1.88
C LEU A 720 21.84 -27.14 0.52
N MET A 721 21.92 -27.92 -0.56
CA MET A 721 22.11 -27.41 -1.91
C MET A 721 20.83 -26.77 -2.42
N THR A 722 20.87 -25.48 -2.76
CA THR A 722 19.76 -24.79 -3.44
C THR A 722 19.86 -25.00 -4.94
N GLU A 723 18.96 -25.81 -5.52
CA GLU A 723 18.75 -25.83 -6.98
C GLU A 723 17.87 -24.61 -7.36
N ASP A 724 18.34 -23.79 -8.31
CA ASP A 724 17.66 -22.57 -8.80
C ASP A 724 16.49 -22.85 -9.77
#